data_AF-A0A7V8ZJ22-F1
#
_entry.id   AF-A0A7V8ZJ22-F1
#
_cell.length_a   1.000
_cell.length_b   1.000
_cell.length_c   1.000
_cell.angle_alpha   90.00
_cell.angle_beta   90.00
_cell.angle_gamma   90.00
#
_symmetry.space_group_name_H-M   'P 1'
#
loop_
_entity.id
_entity.type
_entity.pdbx_description
1 polymer ?
#
loop_
_entity_poly.entity_id
_entity_poly.type
_entity_poly.pdbx_seq_one_letter_code
_entity_poly.pdbx_strand_id
1 'polypeptide(L)'
;MNAAELLAGLAALPGSQDAGADGTSILASRLLNQVKYARSGAIDEPKLRSAYKHRHRGGATPLVLFGDDPEQPGFVRILGPQREGSLRRVRADAVLGVVEKTLSVRRLQAVRMLAEELDRLDTERIAGLKVRGLGTEHLFDERLPDSPRWPSLSAAVEGVSRSGWRELLSDLGYTFEALKPQGYLGRADGQPTIVVHPRAQAWLFARLDEEGRLPEGALLADCRAHGAPYGLLAAGTRLRLLSAGPEEAGAATRYLELDAAALEPDRRTLLGLLAPAYLADGGFIELLAEARDYGQQLRKRLDRVLRENVLPVLGVELGRWARAEGRDLADDDTRQELEAAALLFVFRALFLLYAESSGHLPMANPTYRERSLTRTAARAHEERDVADPASTALWEDVLALVRRMRTGHNAWELPAYNGDLFAKDRVAGAAVLEDAAISDAALGPALIALARDAENPETGVDFSGLEIGHLGYVYEGLLSLRLSVADRDFAYDARADRYVAPDEDAPDVAKGDLLWLTDEGGRKGGGVYYTRTELVRHLVRGAVGPAFDRHLQQVRELATSDPAAAARKLFDFHVLDPACGSAHFLVEVVDELADRIAQLLGELALPGVAEQLEALRARAGSFGAGIEDTALLKRLVLKRCVHGVDLSAMGVEIAKVSLWLTTFVPGLSLAYLDHNVQRGNALVGVASAEELIWDGGLFGNAIANFARAAGSGSFSLAARSRSKARRTSEH
;
A
#
# COMPACT_ATOMS: atom_id res chain seq x y z
N MET A 1 18.38 -29.55 -11.56
CA MET A 1 17.22 -30.26 -11.00
C MET A 1 15.98 -29.81 -11.76
N ASN A 2 15.30 -30.68 -12.50
CA ASN A 2 14.02 -30.41 -13.16
C ASN A 2 12.82 -30.83 -12.27
N ALA A 3 11.57 -30.60 -12.69
CA ALA A 3 10.37 -30.93 -11.92
C ALA A 3 10.23 -32.42 -11.61
N ALA A 4 10.68 -33.29 -12.52
CA ALA A 4 10.68 -34.74 -12.28
C ALA A 4 11.69 -35.14 -11.19
N GLU A 5 12.89 -34.57 -11.25
CA GLU A 5 13.95 -34.75 -10.26
C GLU A 5 13.56 -34.18 -8.89
N LEU A 6 12.88 -33.01 -8.84
CA LEU A 6 12.31 -32.45 -7.62
C LEU A 6 11.32 -33.42 -6.97
N LEU A 7 10.37 -33.95 -7.75
CA LEU A 7 9.40 -34.91 -7.22
C LEU A 7 10.07 -36.20 -6.73
N ALA A 8 11.14 -36.65 -7.41
CA ALA A 8 11.94 -37.79 -6.96
C ALA A 8 12.69 -37.49 -5.65
N GLY A 9 13.26 -36.28 -5.51
CA GLY A 9 13.86 -35.82 -4.25
C GLY A 9 12.86 -35.78 -3.11
N LEU A 10 11.64 -35.26 -3.35
CA LEU A 10 10.55 -35.28 -2.37
C LEU A 10 10.11 -36.71 -2.02
N ALA A 11 10.19 -37.66 -2.96
CA ALA A 11 9.90 -39.06 -2.69
C ALA A 11 10.90 -39.71 -1.71
N ALA A 12 12.15 -39.22 -1.68
CA ALA A 12 13.21 -39.72 -0.81
C ALA A 12 13.16 -39.15 0.61
N LEU A 13 12.38 -38.09 0.87
CA LEU A 13 12.27 -37.49 2.19
C LEU A 13 11.51 -38.39 3.19
N PRO A 14 11.86 -38.34 4.49
CA PRO A 14 11.17 -39.13 5.51
C PRO A 14 9.66 -38.83 5.58
N GLY A 15 8.83 -39.87 5.64
CA GLY A 15 7.37 -39.73 5.74
C GLY A 15 6.66 -39.37 4.43
N SER A 16 7.37 -39.39 3.29
CA SER A 16 6.77 -39.21 1.97
C SER A 16 5.84 -40.38 1.62
N GLN A 17 4.62 -40.07 1.21
CA GLN A 17 3.65 -41.06 0.74
C GLN A 17 3.27 -40.79 -0.72
N ASP A 18 3.10 -41.85 -1.50
CA ASP A 18 2.52 -41.69 -2.85
C ASP A 18 1.07 -41.21 -2.75
N ALA A 19 0.76 -40.13 -3.45
CA ALA A 19 -0.57 -39.53 -3.48
C ALA A 19 -1.22 -39.62 -4.88
N GLY A 20 -0.63 -40.44 -5.77
CA GLY A 20 -1.16 -40.81 -7.08
C GLY A 20 -1.13 -39.70 -8.13
N ALA A 21 -1.53 -40.07 -9.35
CA ALA A 21 -1.82 -39.18 -10.47
C ALA A 21 -3.35 -39.13 -10.71
N ASP A 22 -3.87 -38.03 -11.26
CA ASP A 22 -5.29 -37.92 -11.64
C ASP A 22 -5.53 -38.05 -13.16
N GLY A 23 -4.46 -38.33 -13.92
CA GLY A 23 -4.51 -38.69 -15.34
C GLY A 23 -4.91 -37.56 -16.29
N THR A 24 -5.31 -36.39 -15.80
CA THR A 24 -5.80 -35.27 -16.61
C THR A 24 -4.97 -34.00 -16.46
N SER A 25 -4.31 -33.78 -15.31
CA SER A 25 -3.52 -32.56 -15.09
C SER A 25 -2.32 -32.71 -14.14
N ILE A 26 -2.36 -33.70 -13.24
CA ILE A 26 -1.26 -34.06 -12.34
C ILE A 26 -0.64 -35.37 -12.83
N LEU A 27 0.64 -35.32 -13.20
CA LEU A 27 1.39 -36.47 -13.68
C LEU A 27 1.79 -37.43 -12.55
N ALA A 28 2.13 -36.87 -11.39
CA ALA A 28 2.46 -37.63 -10.18
C ALA A 28 2.43 -36.70 -8.95
N SER A 29 2.24 -37.25 -7.75
CA SER A 29 2.24 -36.45 -6.53
C SER A 29 2.70 -37.20 -5.28
N ARG A 30 3.21 -36.45 -4.31
CA ARG A 30 3.62 -36.93 -2.98
C ARG A 30 2.84 -36.21 -1.89
N LEU A 31 2.56 -36.89 -0.79
CA LEU A 31 2.04 -36.30 0.44
C LEU A 31 3.16 -36.27 1.47
N LEU A 32 3.51 -35.08 1.94
CA LEU A 32 4.55 -34.83 2.94
C LEU A 32 4.01 -33.83 3.96
N ASN A 33 4.13 -34.14 5.25
CA ASN A 33 3.58 -33.32 6.35
C ASN A 33 2.13 -32.83 6.12
N GLN A 34 1.27 -33.70 5.56
CA GLN A 34 -0.12 -33.41 5.17
C GLN A 34 -0.29 -32.28 4.14
N VAL A 35 0.76 -31.97 3.37
CA VAL A 35 0.76 -31.10 2.19
C VAL A 35 0.99 -31.96 0.96
N LYS A 36 0.15 -31.80 -0.08
CA LYS A 36 0.26 -32.53 -1.33
C LYS A 36 1.16 -31.75 -2.29
N TYR A 37 2.22 -32.37 -2.78
CA TYR A 37 3.17 -31.85 -3.76
C TYR A 37 2.94 -32.57 -5.08
N ALA A 38 2.50 -31.85 -6.11
CA ALA A 38 2.06 -32.42 -7.37
C ALA A 38 2.87 -31.85 -8.52
N ARG A 39 3.37 -32.73 -9.39
CA ARG A 39 3.96 -32.36 -10.67
C ARG A 39 2.86 -32.28 -11.72
N SER A 40 2.76 -31.16 -12.41
CA SER A 40 1.91 -31.01 -13.59
C SER A 40 2.68 -31.33 -14.87
N GLY A 41 1.95 -31.78 -15.89
CA GLY A 41 2.44 -31.82 -17.27
C GLY A 41 2.19 -30.51 -18.02
N ALA A 42 1.39 -29.61 -17.43
CA ALA A 42 1.19 -28.27 -17.95
C ALA A 42 2.34 -27.36 -17.53
N ILE A 43 2.83 -26.59 -18.50
CA ILE A 43 3.88 -25.59 -18.32
C ILE A 43 3.30 -24.18 -18.44
N ASP A 44 2.17 -24.04 -19.14
CA ASP A 44 1.45 -22.77 -19.25
C ASP A 44 0.60 -22.48 -18.00
N GLU A 45 0.68 -21.24 -17.54
CA GLU A 45 0.01 -20.76 -16.32
C GLU A 45 -1.52 -21.00 -16.31
N PRO A 46 -2.28 -20.75 -17.41
CA PRO A 46 -3.72 -20.99 -17.40
C PRO A 46 -4.07 -22.46 -17.11
N LYS A 47 -3.35 -23.42 -17.70
CA LYS A 47 -3.55 -24.85 -17.42
C LYS A 47 -3.08 -25.23 -16.03
N LEU A 48 -1.96 -24.70 -15.54
CA LEU A 48 -1.50 -24.89 -14.16
C LEU A 48 -2.55 -24.39 -13.15
N ARG A 49 -3.10 -23.19 -13.34
CA ARG A 49 -4.16 -22.64 -12.48
C ARG A 49 -5.47 -23.42 -12.57
N SER A 50 -5.82 -23.90 -13.76
CA SER A 50 -6.99 -24.76 -13.96
C SER A 50 -6.86 -26.07 -13.19
N ALA A 51 -5.71 -26.74 -13.32
CA ALA A 51 -5.36 -27.95 -12.59
C ALA A 51 -5.39 -27.72 -11.07
N TYR A 52 -4.80 -26.61 -10.61
CA TYR A 52 -4.79 -26.20 -9.22
C TYR A 52 -6.21 -26.03 -8.67
N LYS A 53 -7.06 -25.26 -9.38
CA LYS A 53 -8.46 -25.00 -9.00
C LYS A 53 -9.31 -26.28 -8.97
N HIS A 54 -9.18 -27.13 -9.99
CA HIS A 54 -9.93 -28.39 -10.08
C HIS A 54 -9.63 -29.26 -8.86
N ARG A 55 -8.35 -29.37 -8.49
CA ARG A 55 -7.94 -30.19 -7.35
C ARG A 55 -8.30 -29.56 -5.99
N HIS A 56 -8.31 -28.23 -5.90
CA HIS A 56 -8.64 -27.53 -4.66
C HIS A 56 -10.14 -27.49 -4.35
N ARG A 57 -11.02 -27.56 -5.37
CA ARG A 57 -12.49 -27.62 -5.24
C ARG A 57 -13.01 -28.87 -4.51
N GLY A 58 -12.18 -29.92 -4.36
CA GLY A 58 -12.59 -31.20 -3.75
C GLY A 58 -11.80 -31.66 -2.52
N GLY A 59 -10.87 -30.87 -1.96
CA GLY A 59 -10.01 -31.33 -0.86
C GLY A 59 -9.62 -30.28 0.19
N ALA A 60 -9.57 -30.71 1.46
CA ALA A 60 -9.06 -29.92 2.60
C ALA A 60 -7.52 -29.93 2.72
N THR A 61 -6.83 -30.66 1.84
CA THR A 61 -5.37 -30.82 1.85
C THR A 61 -4.71 -29.67 1.06
N PRO A 62 -3.79 -28.89 1.66
CA PRO A 62 -2.99 -27.90 0.95
C PRO A 62 -2.25 -28.54 -0.23
N LEU A 63 -2.24 -27.86 -1.37
CA LEU A 63 -1.64 -28.34 -2.61
C LEU A 63 -0.53 -27.40 -3.04
N VAL A 64 0.62 -27.96 -3.38
CA VAL A 64 1.72 -27.30 -4.08
C VAL A 64 1.82 -27.97 -5.44
N LEU A 65 1.44 -27.24 -6.49
CA LEU A 65 1.49 -27.73 -7.86
C LEU A 65 2.69 -27.10 -8.56
N PHE A 66 3.51 -27.90 -9.24
CA PHE A 66 4.68 -27.39 -9.93
C PHE A 66 4.92 -28.05 -11.29
N GLY A 67 5.49 -27.30 -12.22
CA GLY A 67 5.92 -27.74 -13.54
C GLY A 67 7.30 -27.17 -13.88
N ASP A 68 7.97 -27.73 -14.88
CA ASP A 68 9.24 -27.18 -15.37
C ASP A 68 9.05 -25.74 -15.86
N ASP A 69 10.01 -24.87 -15.59
CA ASP A 69 10.03 -23.55 -16.24
C ASP A 69 10.54 -23.70 -17.69
N PRO A 70 9.83 -23.16 -18.69
CA PRO A 70 10.22 -23.33 -20.09
C PRO A 70 11.39 -22.43 -20.52
N GLU A 71 11.64 -21.35 -19.78
CA GLU A 71 12.64 -20.34 -20.12
C GLU A 71 13.97 -20.59 -19.39
N GLN A 72 13.93 -21.18 -18.20
CA GLN A 72 15.12 -21.33 -17.34
C GLN A 72 15.31 -22.77 -16.83
N PRO A 73 16.26 -23.54 -17.41
CA PRO A 73 16.58 -24.88 -16.94
C PRO A 73 16.99 -24.89 -15.45
N GLY A 74 16.47 -25.85 -14.69
CA GLY A 74 16.72 -25.95 -13.25
C GLY A 74 15.70 -25.24 -12.36
N PHE A 75 14.77 -24.49 -12.96
CA PHE A 75 13.69 -23.80 -12.28
C PHE A 75 12.35 -24.51 -12.50
N VAL A 76 11.42 -24.26 -11.58
CA VAL A 76 10.05 -24.72 -11.64
C VAL A 76 9.07 -23.58 -11.43
N ARG A 77 7.94 -23.65 -12.11
CA ARG A 77 6.77 -22.80 -11.89
C ARG A 77 5.92 -23.41 -10.79
N ILE A 78 5.63 -22.67 -9.72
CA ILE A 78 4.95 -23.20 -8.51
C ILE A 78 3.68 -22.41 -8.16
N LEU A 79 2.60 -23.13 -7.86
CA LEU A 79 1.35 -22.63 -7.27
C LEU A 79 1.07 -23.27 -5.90
N GLY A 80 0.49 -22.52 -4.98
CA GLY A 80 0.19 -22.96 -3.61
C GLY A 80 1.38 -22.83 -2.63
N PRO A 81 1.28 -23.17 -1.35
CA PRO A 81 0.26 -24.04 -0.74
C PRO A 81 -1.07 -23.35 -0.42
N GLN A 82 -1.17 -22.03 -0.57
CA GLN A 82 -2.40 -21.27 -0.34
C GLN A 82 -3.35 -21.34 -1.54
N ARG A 83 -4.66 -21.33 -1.26
CA ARG A 83 -5.75 -21.44 -2.25
C ARG A 83 -5.66 -20.39 -3.37
N GLU A 84 -5.08 -19.23 -3.09
CA GLU A 84 -5.00 -18.05 -3.95
C GLU A 84 -3.57 -17.51 -3.87
N GLY A 85 -2.61 -18.26 -4.42
CA GLY A 85 -1.19 -17.91 -4.40
C GLY A 85 -0.64 -17.66 -5.80
N SER A 86 0.22 -16.65 -5.92
CA SER A 86 0.87 -16.27 -7.17
C SER A 86 1.67 -17.43 -7.75
N LEU A 87 1.75 -17.44 -9.09
CA LEU A 87 2.67 -18.31 -9.79
C LEU A 87 4.08 -17.79 -9.52
N ARG A 88 4.93 -18.61 -8.91
CA ARG A 88 6.32 -18.25 -8.61
C ARG A 88 7.27 -19.01 -9.51
N ARG A 89 8.40 -18.38 -9.84
CA ARG A 89 9.53 -19.07 -10.47
C ARG A 89 10.58 -19.33 -9.40
N VAL A 90 10.88 -20.60 -9.14
CA VAL A 90 11.80 -20.98 -8.05
C VAL A 90 12.77 -22.05 -8.51
N ARG A 91 14.01 -22.00 -8.04
CA ARG A 91 15.00 -23.07 -8.23
C ARG A 91 14.52 -24.39 -7.61
N ALA A 92 14.51 -25.46 -8.39
CA ALA A 92 13.95 -26.74 -7.94
C ALA A 92 14.66 -27.32 -6.71
N ASP A 93 15.99 -27.19 -6.63
CA ASP A 93 16.78 -27.65 -5.47
C ASP A 93 16.47 -26.85 -4.19
N ALA A 94 16.21 -25.54 -4.32
CA ALA A 94 15.82 -24.71 -3.20
C ALA A 94 14.45 -25.12 -2.62
N VAL A 95 13.51 -25.51 -3.49
CA VAL A 95 12.18 -26.02 -3.07
C VAL A 95 12.32 -27.26 -2.22
N LEU A 96 13.17 -28.21 -2.64
CA LEU A 96 13.43 -29.44 -1.88
C LEU A 96 13.92 -29.13 -0.46
N GLY A 97 14.89 -28.21 -0.34
CA GLY A 97 15.44 -27.78 0.95
C GLY A 97 14.41 -27.06 1.84
N VAL A 98 13.48 -26.30 1.26
CA VAL A 98 12.35 -25.70 2.01
C VAL A 98 11.43 -26.79 2.55
N VAL A 99 11.03 -27.75 1.71
CA VAL A 99 10.12 -28.84 2.14
C VAL A 99 10.74 -29.67 3.25
N GLU A 100 12.04 -29.97 3.18
CA GLU A 100 12.75 -30.70 4.23
C GLU A 100 12.65 -29.99 5.60
N LYS A 101 12.84 -28.67 5.64
CA LYS A 101 12.67 -27.87 6.86
C LYS A 101 11.26 -27.98 7.43
N THR A 102 10.23 -28.07 6.58
CA THR A 102 8.83 -28.14 7.02
C THR A 102 8.49 -29.43 7.77
N LEU A 103 9.29 -30.48 7.65
CA LEU A 103 9.02 -31.78 8.30
C LEU A 103 9.11 -31.71 9.83
N SER A 104 9.81 -30.70 10.36
CA SER A 104 10.01 -30.51 11.80
C SER A 104 8.93 -29.69 12.50
N VAL A 105 7.98 -29.12 11.77
CA VAL A 105 6.96 -28.19 12.30
C VAL A 105 5.54 -28.72 12.10
N ARG A 106 4.59 -28.20 12.88
CA ARG A 106 3.17 -28.59 12.77
C ARG A 106 2.62 -28.17 11.40
N ARG A 107 1.64 -28.92 10.87
CA ARG A 107 1.03 -28.67 9.55
C ARG A 107 0.71 -27.20 9.24
N LEU A 108 0.07 -26.48 10.16
CA LEU A 108 -0.29 -25.08 9.93
C LEU A 108 0.96 -24.18 9.80
N GLN A 109 1.99 -24.44 10.60
CA GLN A 109 3.29 -23.75 10.49
C GLN A 109 4.01 -24.16 9.20
N ALA A 110 3.97 -25.44 8.82
CA ALA A 110 4.56 -25.93 7.57
C ALA A 110 3.97 -25.23 6.35
N VAL A 111 2.64 -25.10 6.26
CA VAL A 111 1.96 -24.40 5.17
C VAL A 111 2.34 -22.93 5.12
N ARG A 112 2.43 -22.26 6.27
CA ARG A 112 2.83 -20.85 6.38
C ARG A 112 4.28 -20.66 5.94
N MET A 113 5.20 -21.43 6.52
CA MET A 113 6.62 -21.39 6.20
C MET A 113 6.84 -21.67 4.71
N LEU A 114 6.15 -22.66 4.15
CA LEU A 114 6.29 -22.98 2.74
C LEU A 114 5.78 -21.84 1.84
N ALA A 115 4.67 -21.17 2.18
CA ALA A 115 4.21 -20.02 1.42
C ALA A 115 5.23 -18.87 1.45
N GLU A 116 5.70 -18.50 2.65
CA GLU A 116 6.66 -17.40 2.84
C GLU A 116 8.02 -17.68 2.19
N GLU A 117 8.52 -18.92 2.29
CA GLU A 117 9.80 -19.30 1.70
C GLU A 117 9.74 -19.42 0.17
N LEU A 118 8.61 -19.85 -0.39
CA LEU A 118 8.42 -19.84 -1.84
C LEU A 118 8.31 -18.41 -2.39
N ASP A 119 7.63 -17.51 -1.68
CA ASP A 119 7.56 -16.10 -2.06
C ASP A 119 8.94 -15.43 -1.95
N ARG A 120 9.76 -15.82 -0.95
CA ARG A 120 11.15 -15.36 -0.79
C ARG A 120 12.06 -15.77 -1.94
N LEU A 121 11.89 -16.99 -2.43
CA LEU A 121 12.71 -17.60 -3.47
C LEU A 121 12.22 -17.28 -4.89
N ASP A 122 11.15 -16.51 -5.02
CA ASP A 122 10.58 -16.14 -6.31
C ASP A 122 11.54 -15.24 -7.09
N THR A 123 11.97 -15.69 -8.25
CA THR A 123 12.89 -14.97 -9.14
C THR A 123 12.18 -14.14 -10.20
N GLU A 124 10.84 -14.09 -10.22
CA GLU A 124 10.13 -13.03 -10.95
C GLU A 124 10.36 -11.64 -10.33
N ARG A 125 10.89 -11.60 -9.10
CA ARG A 125 11.38 -10.42 -8.38
C ARG A 125 12.85 -10.63 -8.03
N ILE A 126 13.50 -9.63 -7.41
CA ILE A 126 14.80 -9.86 -6.76
C ILE A 126 14.59 -10.85 -5.60
N ALA A 127 15.01 -12.10 -5.80
CA ALA A 127 14.95 -13.13 -4.77
C ALA A 127 15.74 -12.68 -3.52
N GLY A 128 15.12 -12.85 -2.35
CA GLY A 128 15.71 -12.44 -1.08
C GLY A 128 15.66 -10.95 -0.77
N LEU A 129 15.04 -10.11 -1.62
CA LEU A 129 14.73 -8.71 -1.31
C LEU A 129 13.27 -8.56 -0.89
N LYS A 130 13.00 -7.86 0.22
CA LYS A 130 11.66 -7.40 0.58
C LYS A 130 11.72 -5.98 1.11
N VAL A 131 10.95 -5.08 0.52
CA VAL A 131 10.96 -3.65 0.86
C VAL A 131 9.60 -3.25 1.42
N ARG A 132 9.60 -2.53 2.54
CA ARG A 132 8.42 -1.86 3.08
C ARG A 132 8.81 -0.47 3.53
N GLY A 133 8.58 0.56 2.73
CA GLY A 133 8.73 1.96 3.12
C GLY A 133 10.15 2.45 3.50
N LEU A 134 11.17 1.58 3.47
CA LEU A 134 12.59 1.93 3.62
C LEU A 134 13.27 1.82 2.24
N GLY A 135 12.90 2.73 1.34
CA GLY A 135 13.17 2.65 -0.10
C GLY A 135 11.99 2.06 -0.89
N THR A 136 12.19 1.79 -2.18
CA THR A 136 11.21 1.12 -3.06
C THR A 136 11.86 -0.07 -3.78
N GLU A 137 11.08 -1.04 -4.25
CA GLU A 137 11.63 -2.17 -5.02
C GLU A 137 12.34 -1.66 -6.29
N HIS A 138 11.73 -0.73 -7.02
CA HIS A 138 12.32 -0.12 -8.22
C HIS A 138 13.61 0.68 -7.93
N LEU A 139 13.71 1.35 -6.76
CA LEU A 139 14.97 1.96 -6.33
C LEU A 139 16.10 0.93 -6.30
N PHE A 140 15.85 -0.26 -5.74
CA PHE A 140 16.90 -1.27 -5.57
C PHE A 140 17.11 -2.14 -6.82
N ASP A 141 16.10 -2.30 -7.67
CA ASP A 141 16.18 -3.15 -8.86
C ASP A 141 16.67 -2.42 -10.12
N GLU A 142 16.27 -1.17 -10.31
CA GLU A 142 16.56 -0.43 -11.54
C GLU A 142 17.50 0.75 -11.26
N ARG A 143 17.19 1.61 -10.28
CA ARG A 143 17.93 2.87 -10.11
C ARG A 143 19.30 2.72 -9.44
N LEU A 144 19.39 1.94 -8.37
CA LEU A 144 20.63 1.78 -7.61
C LEU A 144 21.72 1.06 -8.42
N PRO A 145 21.42 0.00 -9.19
CA PRO A 145 22.40 -0.65 -10.08
C PRO A 145 23.04 0.30 -11.10
N ASP A 146 22.28 1.24 -11.65
CA ASP A 146 22.77 2.21 -12.63
C ASP A 146 23.40 3.46 -11.98
N SER A 147 23.46 3.51 -10.65
CA SER A 147 23.99 4.67 -9.93
C SER A 147 25.53 4.62 -9.78
N PRO A 148 26.18 5.79 -9.63
CA PRO A 148 27.62 5.86 -9.33
C PRO A 148 28.02 5.18 -8.01
N ARG A 149 27.06 4.83 -7.14
CA ARG A 149 27.29 4.16 -5.86
C ARG A 149 27.52 2.67 -6.01
N TRP A 150 27.01 2.05 -7.08
CA TRP A 150 27.05 0.60 -7.26
C TRP A 150 28.45 -0.02 -7.14
N PRO A 151 29.53 0.57 -7.73
CA PRO A 151 30.88 0.03 -7.58
C PRO A 151 31.37 0.01 -6.13
N SER A 152 31.05 1.05 -5.35
CA SER A 152 31.46 1.13 -3.93
C SER A 152 30.73 0.10 -3.06
N LEU A 153 29.43 -0.09 -3.30
CA LEU A 153 28.65 -1.14 -2.66
C LEU A 153 29.17 -2.53 -3.03
N SER A 154 29.58 -2.72 -4.30
CA SER A 154 30.10 -3.99 -4.79
C SER A 154 31.44 -4.33 -4.14
N ALA A 155 32.30 -3.33 -3.93
CA ALA A 155 33.57 -3.52 -3.24
C ALA A 155 33.36 -3.89 -1.76
N ALA A 156 32.34 -3.31 -1.11
CA ALA A 156 32.04 -3.58 0.29
C ALA A 156 31.56 -5.03 0.56
N VAL A 157 31.08 -5.74 -0.47
CA VAL A 157 30.58 -7.12 -0.35
C VAL A 157 31.56 -8.18 -0.85
N GLU A 158 32.74 -7.77 -1.30
CA GLU A 158 33.75 -8.70 -1.82
C GLU A 158 34.26 -9.62 -0.69
N GLY A 159 34.12 -10.93 -0.87
CA GLY A 159 34.54 -11.92 0.13
C GLY A 159 33.59 -12.11 1.32
N VAL A 160 32.46 -11.40 1.39
CA VAL A 160 31.48 -11.52 2.48
C VAL A 160 30.87 -12.92 2.54
N SER A 161 30.86 -13.51 3.74
CA SER A 161 30.30 -14.83 4.01
C SER A 161 28.80 -14.91 3.74
N ARG A 162 28.35 -16.12 3.38
CA ARG A 162 26.94 -16.50 3.30
C ARG A 162 26.52 -17.45 4.43
N SER A 163 27.29 -17.49 5.51
CA SER A 163 27.01 -18.35 6.65
C SER A 163 26.67 -17.49 7.86
N GLY A 164 25.41 -17.54 8.31
CA GLY A 164 25.02 -16.85 9.54
C GLY A 164 25.06 -15.32 9.43
N TRP A 165 24.35 -14.66 10.33
CA TRP A 165 24.24 -13.20 10.34
C TRP A 165 25.51 -12.56 10.92
N ARG A 166 26.17 -13.25 11.86
CA ARG A 166 27.28 -12.68 12.62
C ARG A 166 28.53 -12.60 11.75
N GLU A 167 28.88 -13.70 11.10
CA GLU A 167 30.02 -13.77 10.18
C GLU A 167 29.81 -12.79 9.04
N LEU A 168 28.61 -12.77 8.43
CA LEU A 168 28.26 -11.81 7.38
C LEU A 168 28.47 -10.36 7.81
N LEU A 169 27.91 -9.95 8.95
CA LEU A 169 28.06 -8.56 9.41
C LEU A 169 29.50 -8.25 9.88
N SER A 170 30.21 -9.23 10.44
CA SER A 170 31.63 -9.05 10.78
C SER A 170 32.50 -8.89 9.55
N ASP A 171 32.25 -9.64 8.48
CA ASP A 171 32.95 -9.49 7.19
C ASP A 171 32.65 -8.13 6.55
N LEU A 172 31.44 -7.59 6.74
CA LEU A 172 31.09 -6.21 6.35
C LEU A 172 31.82 -5.14 7.18
N GLY A 173 32.41 -5.49 8.33
CA GLY A 173 33.23 -4.58 9.15
C GLY A 173 32.67 -4.23 10.53
N TYR A 174 31.66 -4.95 11.03
CA TYR A 174 31.15 -4.71 12.39
C TYR A 174 31.89 -5.50 13.46
N THR A 175 32.07 -4.86 14.62
CA THR A 175 32.45 -5.52 15.87
C THR A 175 31.24 -5.61 16.80
N PHE A 176 31.12 -6.69 17.58
CA PHE A 176 29.91 -6.96 18.38
C PHE A 176 30.19 -7.03 19.87
N GLU A 177 29.31 -6.40 20.64
CA GLU A 177 29.20 -6.51 22.10
C GLU A 177 27.83 -7.11 22.45
N ALA A 178 27.77 -8.07 23.38
CA ALA A 178 26.51 -8.68 23.79
C ALA A 178 25.69 -7.72 24.69
N LEU A 179 24.42 -7.54 24.37
CA LEU A 179 23.49 -6.76 25.19
C LEU A 179 22.74 -7.66 26.20
N LYS A 180 22.35 -7.07 27.33
CA LYS A 180 21.50 -7.73 28.35
C LYS A 180 20.11 -7.09 28.34
N PRO A 181 19.01 -7.86 28.33
CA PRO A 181 18.96 -9.33 28.43
C PRO A 181 19.17 -10.07 27.10
N GLN A 182 19.10 -9.39 25.95
CA GLN A 182 19.17 -10.01 24.63
C GLN A 182 19.81 -9.09 23.59
N GLY A 183 20.29 -9.68 22.49
CA GLY A 183 20.79 -8.95 21.33
C GLY A 183 22.28 -8.59 21.40
N TYR A 184 22.73 -7.86 20.39
CA TYR A 184 24.13 -7.45 20.22
C TYR A 184 24.19 -6.01 19.73
N LEU A 185 25.12 -5.24 20.27
CA LEU A 185 25.47 -3.92 19.77
C LEU A 185 26.60 -4.06 18.76
N GLY A 186 26.33 -3.71 17.51
CA GLY A 186 27.32 -3.64 16.44
C GLY A 186 27.92 -2.25 16.34
N ARG A 187 29.25 -2.18 16.34
CA ARG A 187 30.02 -0.94 16.24
C ARG A 187 30.87 -0.91 14.98
N ALA A 188 30.92 0.27 14.38
CA ALA A 188 31.85 0.65 13.32
C ALA A 188 32.80 1.73 13.85
N ASP A 189 34.11 1.53 13.72
CA ASP A 189 35.13 2.47 14.24
C ASP A 189 34.88 2.91 15.70
N GLY A 190 34.38 1.98 16.52
CA GLY A 190 34.04 2.19 17.92
C GLY A 190 32.68 2.88 18.17
N GLN A 191 32.00 3.40 17.15
CA GLN A 191 30.70 4.05 17.27
C GLN A 191 29.54 3.06 17.22
N PRO A 192 28.48 3.20 18.05
CA PRO A 192 27.26 2.42 17.92
C PRO A 192 26.58 2.68 16.56
N THR A 193 26.38 1.64 15.75
CA THR A 193 25.77 1.79 14.42
C THR A 193 24.50 0.95 14.29
N ILE A 194 24.55 -0.29 14.77
CA ILE A 194 23.44 -1.24 14.66
C ILE A 194 23.17 -1.92 16.00
N VAL A 195 21.92 -2.24 16.29
CA VAL A 195 21.57 -3.30 17.27
C VAL A 195 21.05 -4.50 16.50
N VAL A 196 21.46 -5.71 16.89
CA VAL A 196 21.03 -6.96 16.25
C VAL A 196 20.27 -7.82 17.25
N HIS A 197 19.03 -8.18 16.91
CA HIS A 197 18.20 -9.14 17.64
C HIS A 197 18.11 -10.44 16.82
N PRO A 198 18.89 -11.47 17.14
CA PRO A 198 18.80 -12.74 16.43
C PRO A 198 17.52 -13.50 16.81
N ARG A 199 16.90 -14.13 15.82
CA ARG A 199 15.75 -15.01 15.96
C ARG A 199 16.06 -16.37 15.37
N ALA A 200 15.39 -17.40 15.87
CA ALA A 200 15.57 -18.76 15.39
C ALA A 200 15.16 -18.92 13.91
N GLN A 201 14.12 -18.19 13.49
CA GLN A 201 13.53 -18.28 12.16
C GLN A 201 13.04 -16.91 11.69
N ALA A 202 13.11 -16.65 10.39
CA ALA A 202 12.78 -15.36 9.78
C ALA A 202 11.30 -14.96 9.91
N TRP A 203 10.37 -15.90 9.89
CA TRP A 203 8.94 -15.60 10.01
C TRP A 203 8.57 -14.99 11.38
N LEU A 204 9.42 -15.19 12.39
CA LEU A 204 9.30 -14.53 13.70
C LEU A 204 9.60 -13.02 13.63
N PHE A 205 10.10 -12.50 12.51
CA PHE A 205 10.26 -11.06 12.35
C PHE A 205 8.92 -10.33 12.29
N ALA A 206 7.87 -11.01 11.85
CA ALA A 206 6.56 -10.44 11.55
C ALA A 206 5.49 -10.82 12.59
N ARG A 207 5.90 -11.42 13.71
CA ARG A 207 5.03 -12.03 14.72
C ARG A 207 5.41 -11.58 16.11
N LEU A 208 4.42 -11.47 16.99
CA LEU A 208 4.69 -11.44 18.42
C LEU A 208 5.56 -12.64 18.83
N ASP A 209 6.51 -12.40 19.74
CA ASP A 209 7.36 -13.45 20.30
C ASP A 209 6.59 -14.36 21.28
N GLU A 210 7.29 -15.34 21.86
CA GLU A 210 6.67 -16.32 22.77
C GLU A 210 6.09 -15.67 24.03
N GLU A 211 6.62 -14.52 24.43
CA GLU A 211 6.09 -13.72 25.53
C GLU A 211 4.93 -12.82 25.10
N GLY A 212 4.63 -12.71 23.80
CA GLY A 212 3.60 -11.84 23.26
C GLY A 212 4.05 -10.41 23.01
N ARG A 213 5.38 -10.18 22.87
CA ARG A 213 5.98 -8.87 22.59
C ARG A 213 6.27 -8.68 21.12
N LEU A 214 6.25 -7.43 20.67
CA LEU A 214 6.51 -7.09 19.27
C LEU A 214 8.02 -6.94 19.00
N PRO A 215 8.63 -7.78 18.13
CA PRO A 215 10.08 -7.78 17.89
C PRO A 215 10.64 -6.44 17.42
N GLU A 216 9.96 -5.78 16.49
CA GLU A 216 10.35 -4.50 15.92
C GLU A 216 10.37 -3.42 17.01
N GLY A 217 9.35 -3.41 17.88
CA GLY A 217 9.25 -2.50 19.01
C GLY A 217 10.40 -2.66 20.00
N ALA A 218 10.72 -3.90 20.38
CA ALA A 218 11.80 -4.21 21.32
C ALA A 218 13.17 -3.81 20.74
N LEU A 219 13.41 -4.12 19.46
CA LEU A 219 14.65 -3.78 18.78
C LEU A 219 14.86 -2.25 18.70
N LEU A 220 13.83 -1.50 18.32
CA LEU A 220 13.91 -0.04 18.23
C LEU A 220 14.11 0.62 19.59
N ALA A 221 13.56 0.05 20.67
CA ALA A 221 13.81 0.51 22.03
C ALA A 221 15.30 0.36 22.41
N ASP A 222 15.90 -0.81 22.13
CA ASP A 222 17.33 -1.05 22.39
C ASP A 222 18.23 -0.15 21.52
N CYS A 223 17.88 0.08 20.25
CA CYS A 223 18.59 1.02 19.38
C CYS A 223 18.69 2.41 20.04
N ARG A 224 17.57 2.94 20.55
CA ARG A 224 17.53 4.25 21.21
C ARG A 224 18.30 4.26 22.52
N ALA A 225 18.19 3.19 23.32
CA ALA A 225 18.91 3.06 24.58
C ALA A 225 20.44 3.08 24.39
N HIS A 226 20.92 2.57 23.25
CA HIS A 226 22.34 2.47 22.92
C HIS A 226 22.84 3.50 21.90
N GLY A 227 21.98 4.41 21.43
CA GLY A 227 22.34 5.43 20.44
C GLY A 227 22.68 4.88 19.06
N ALA A 228 22.22 3.68 18.72
CA ALA A 228 22.41 3.09 17.40
C ALA A 228 21.32 3.58 16.44
N PRO A 229 21.66 4.16 15.27
CA PRO A 229 20.69 4.67 14.31
C PRO A 229 19.85 3.58 13.63
N TYR A 230 20.30 2.32 13.64
CA TYR A 230 19.60 1.22 12.98
C TYR A 230 19.47 -0.02 13.86
N GLY A 231 18.44 -0.82 13.55
CA GLY A 231 18.20 -2.12 14.16
C GLY A 231 18.11 -3.22 13.09
N LEU A 232 18.57 -4.43 13.43
CA LEU A 232 18.51 -5.60 12.58
C LEU A 232 17.82 -6.77 13.31
N LEU A 233 16.72 -7.27 12.75
CA LEU A 233 16.25 -8.61 13.07
C LEU A 233 17.00 -9.59 12.17
N ALA A 234 17.61 -10.63 12.76
CA ALA A 234 18.52 -11.52 12.04
C ALA A 234 18.14 -13.00 12.23
N ALA A 235 18.09 -13.78 11.15
CA ALA A 235 17.82 -15.22 11.19
C ALA A 235 18.55 -15.92 10.04
N GLY A 236 19.56 -16.73 10.36
CA GLY A 236 20.46 -17.28 9.35
C GLY A 236 21.16 -16.15 8.60
N THR A 237 21.01 -16.11 7.27
CA THR A 237 21.52 -15.06 6.38
C THR A 237 20.52 -13.94 6.10
N ARG A 238 19.33 -14.02 6.69
CA ARG A 238 18.25 -13.06 6.48
C ARG A 238 18.32 -11.96 7.51
N LEU A 239 18.30 -10.72 7.03
CA LEU A 239 18.51 -9.51 7.80
C LEU A 239 17.39 -8.53 7.45
N ARG A 240 16.62 -8.09 8.45
CA ARG A 240 15.61 -7.03 8.32
C ARG A 240 16.11 -5.77 9.03
N LEU A 241 16.46 -4.77 8.25
CA LEU A 241 16.90 -3.44 8.68
C LEU A 241 15.71 -2.54 8.98
N LEU A 242 15.71 -1.96 10.19
CA LEU A 242 14.81 -0.90 10.60
C LEU A 242 15.62 0.35 10.94
N SER A 243 15.04 1.53 10.70
CA SER A 243 15.61 2.81 11.09
C SER A 243 15.10 3.21 12.48
N ALA A 244 16.02 3.55 13.38
CA ALA A 244 15.73 4.02 14.73
C ALA A 244 15.92 5.54 14.87
N GLY A 245 16.13 6.25 13.75
CA GLY A 245 16.36 7.69 13.73
C GLY A 245 15.22 8.50 14.36
N PRO A 246 15.52 9.60 15.07
CA PRO A 246 14.53 10.37 15.83
C PRO A 246 13.47 11.06 14.96
N GLU A 247 13.67 11.19 13.65
CA GLU A 247 12.81 11.97 12.75
C GLU A 247 11.80 11.13 11.95
N GLU A 248 11.84 9.80 12.02
CA GLU A 248 11.01 8.96 11.15
C GLU A 248 9.73 8.50 11.86
N ALA A 249 8.58 8.71 11.21
CA ALA A 249 7.30 8.13 11.61
C ALA A 249 7.11 6.78 10.90
N GLY A 250 6.41 5.84 11.53
CA GLY A 250 6.22 4.48 11.05
C GLY A 250 7.46 3.60 11.15
N ALA A 251 8.43 3.92 12.00
CA ALA A 251 9.71 3.22 12.16
C ALA A 251 9.55 1.70 12.41
N ALA A 252 8.51 1.28 13.14
CA ALA A 252 8.26 -0.14 13.40
C ALA A 252 7.63 -0.88 12.21
N THR A 253 7.16 -0.15 11.19
CA THR A 253 6.46 -0.70 10.02
C THR A 253 7.26 -0.55 8.73
N ARG A 254 8.36 0.20 8.76
CA ARG A 254 9.23 0.47 7.61
C ARG A 254 10.53 -0.30 7.75
N TYR A 255 10.85 -1.14 6.78
CA TYR A 255 12.05 -1.96 6.79
C TYR A 255 12.54 -2.30 5.38
N LEU A 256 13.83 -2.63 5.30
CA LEU A 256 14.48 -3.27 4.17
C LEU A 256 14.93 -4.66 4.63
N GLU A 257 14.56 -5.72 3.91
CA GLU A 257 14.96 -7.07 4.23
C GLU A 257 15.75 -7.69 3.09
N LEU A 258 16.90 -8.26 3.44
CA LEU A 258 17.86 -8.87 2.52
C LEU A 258 18.20 -10.28 3.01
N ASP A 259 18.24 -11.25 2.11
CA ASP A 259 18.72 -12.60 2.37
C ASP A 259 19.93 -12.93 1.50
N ALA A 260 21.12 -12.94 2.10
CA ALA A 260 22.36 -13.20 1.39
C ALA A 260 22.41 -14.59 0.70
N ALA A 261 21.64 -15.56 1.18
CA ALA A 261 21.58 -16.88 0.57
C ALA A 261 20.65 -16.95 -0.64
N ALA A 262 19.64 -16.08 -0.73
CA ALA A 262 18.70 -16.03 -1.86
C ALA A 262 19.12 -15.05 -2.95
N LEU A 263 19.90 -14.02 -2.63
CA LEU A 263 20.37 -13.05 -3.62
C LEU A 263 21.23 -13.71 -4.70
N GLU A 264 20.82 -13.50 -5.95
CA GLU A 264 21.60 -13.89 -7.13
C GLU A 264 22.95 -13.14 -7.19
N PRO A 265 23.97 -13.69 -7.87
CA PRO A 265 25.33 -13.15 -7.85
C PRO A 265 25.46 -11.66 -8.18
N ASP A 266 24.69 -11.16 -9.14
CA ASP A 266 24.65 -9.77 -9.58
C ASP A 266 23.90 -8.85 -8.59
N ARG A 267 22.94 -9.40 -7.83
CA ARG A 267 22.19 -8.68 -6.79
C ARG A 267 22.87 -8.74 -5.40
N ARG A 268 23.95 -9.52 -5.28
CA ARG A 268 25.11 -9.39 -4.35
C ARG A 268 25.27 -8.06 -3.66
N THR A 269 25.46 -7.07 -4.51
CA THR A 269 25.85 -5.71 -4.16
C THR A 269 24.89 -5.05 -3.17
N LEU A 270 23.61 -5.46 -3.15
CA LEU A 270 22.62 -4.92 -2.20
C LEU A 270 23.00 -5.17 -0.73
N LEU A 271 23.77 -6.21 -0.40
CA LEU A 271 24.27 -6.43 0.96
C LEU A 271 25.20 -5.29 1.43
N GLY A 272 25.82 -4.56 0.51
CA GLY A 272 26.67 -3.41 0.81
C GLY A 272 25.90 -2.27 1.47
N LEU A 273 24.57 -2.22 1.31
CA LEU A 273 23.69 -1.28 2.01
C LEU A 273 23.75 -1.45 3.54
N LEU A 274 24.13 -2.64 4.01
CA LEU A 274 24.28 -2.93 5.44
C LEU A 274 25.69 -2.62 5.95
N ALA A 275 26.67 -2.34 5.09
CA ALA A 275 28.04 -2.09 5.49
C ALA A 275 28.17 -0.80 6.34
N PRO A 276 29.13 -0.74 7.27
CA PRO A 276 29.45 0.47 8.02
C PRO A 276 29.64 1.72 7.14
N ALA A 277 30.37 1.59 6.03
CA ALA A 277 30.62 2.69 5.10
C ALA A 277 29.34 3.28 4.47
N TYR A 278 28.20 2.59 4.61
CA TYR A 278 26.91 3.04 4.11
C TYR A 278 25.94 3.43 5.23
N LEU A 279 25.90 2.66 6.32
CA LEU A 279 25.02 2.94 7.46
C LEU A 279 25.61 3.98 8.43
N ALA A 280 26.89 3.88 8.79
CA ALA A 280 27.53 4.78 9.75
C ALA A 280 27.82 6.17 9.13
N ASP A 281 28.24 6.20 7.86
CA ASP A 281 28.63 7.43 7.16
C ASP A 281 27.44 8.20 6.56
N GLY A 282 26.20 7.73 6.79
CA GLY A 282 24.99 8.39 6.31
C GLY A 282 24.64 8.15 4.84
N GLY A 283 25.43 7.37 4.09
CA GLY A 283 25.17 7.06 2.68
C GLY A 283 23.78 6.45 2.43
N PHE A 284 23.27 5.64 3.36
CA PHE A 284 21.90 5.11 3.30
C PHE A 284 20.83 6.21 3.46
N ILE A 285 21.06 7.18 4.35
CA ILE A 285 20.15 8.32 4.53
C ILE A 285 20.14 9.18 3.27
N GLU A 286 21.31 9.43 2.67
CA GLU A 286 21.42 10.16 1.40
C GLU A 286 20.67 9.46 0.26
N LEU A 287 20.81 8.13 0.14
CA LEU A 287 20.06 7.34 -0.84
C LEU A 287 18.55 7.50 -0.66
N LEU A 288 18.06 7.43 0.58
CA LEU A 288 16.65 7.62 0.89
C LEU A 288 16.20 9.07 0.63
N ALA A 289 17.05 10.05 0.87
CA ALA A 289 16.78 11.45 0.55
C ALA A 289 16.62 11.66 -0.97
N GLU A 290 17.49 11.06 -1.79
CA GLU A 290 17.36 11.10 -3.25
C GLU A 290 16.09 10.39 -3.77
N ALA A 291 15.69 9.30 -3.13
CA ALA A 291 14.43 8.64 -3.44
C ALA A 291 13.23 9.57 -3.12
N ARG A 292 13.28 10.32 -2.02
CA ARG A 292 12.26 11.33 -1.66
C ARG A 292 12.26 12.50 -2.65
N ASP A 293 13.43 12.97 -3.08
CA ASP A 293 13.55 14.05 -4.07
C ASP A 293 12.94 13.64 -5.42
N TYR A 294 13.15 12.39 -5.84
CA TYR A 294 12.46 11.83 -7.00
C TYR A 294 10.93 11.87 -6.84
N GLY A 295 10.40 11.46 -5.68
CA GLY A 295 8.98 11.57 -5.37
C GLY A 295 8.44 13.01 -5.47
N GLN A 296 9.19 13.99 -4.97
CA GLN A 296 8.85 15.41 -5.09
C GLN A 296 8.86 15.91 -6.54
N GLN A 297 9.82 15.47 -7.35
CA GLN A 297 9.88 15.78 -8.77
C GLN A 297 8.73 15.13 -9.53
N LEU A 298 8.43 13.86 -9.24
CA LEU A 298 7.31 13.13 -9.81
C LEU A 298 5.99 13.82 -9.47
N ARG A 299 5.79 14.30 -8.24
CA ARG A 299 4.61 15.11 -7.88
C ARG A 299 4.44 16.33 -8.77
N LYS A 300 5.51 17.13 -8.95
CA LYS A 300 5.48 18.33 -9.81
C LYS A 300 5.18 17.96 -11.27
N ARG A 301 5.77 16.86 -11.74
CA ARG A 301 5.51 16.34 -13.08
C ARG A 301 4.05 15.92 -13.24
N LEU A 302 3.48 15.21 -12.28
CA LEU A 302 2.10 14.75 -12.31
C LEU A 302 1.10 15.90 -12.35
N ASP A 303 1.27 16.94 -11.54
CA ASP A 303 0.39 18.13 -11.60
C ASP A 303 0.37 18.74 -13.00
N ARG A 304 1.55 18.88 -13.62
CA ARG A 304 1.67 19.37 -15.01
C ARG A 304 1.02 18.42 -16.01
N VAL A 305 1.37 17.13 -15.99
CA VAL A 305 0.83 16.11 -16.91
C VAL A 305 -0.70 16.04 -16.83
N LEU A 306 -1.26 16.13 -15.62
CA LEU A 306 -2.70 16.08 -15.44
C LEU A 306 -3.39 17.29 -16.07
N ARG A 307 -2.80 18.48 -15.95
CA ARG A 307 -3.33 19.72 -16.52
C ARG A 307 -3.15 19.81 -18.03
N GLU A 308 -2.03 19.34 -18.54
CA GLU A 308 -1.64 19.51 -19.95
C GLU A 308 -2.12 18.35 -20.84
N ASN A 309 -2.17 17.12 -20.30
CA ASN A 309 -2.34 15.91 -21.13
C ASN A 309 -3.56 15.06 -20.77
N VAL A 310 -4.07 15.14 -19.53
CA VAL A 310 -5.15 14.26 -19.07
C VAL A 310 -6.49 14.99 -18.98
N LEU A 311 -6.56 16.06 -18.18
CA LEU A 311 -7.80 16.81 -17.97
C LEU A 311 -8.38 17.42 -19.26
N PRO A 312 -7.58 18.06 -20.15
CA PRO A 312 -8.11 18.61 -21.40
C PRO A 312 -8.79 17.53 -22.25
N VAL A 313 -8.15 16.37 -22.38
CA VAL A 313 -8.69 15.20 -23.10
C VAL A 313 -10.01 14.76 -22.48
N LEU A 314 -10.06 14.57 -21.16
CA LEU A 314 -11.28 14.16 -20.47
C LEU A 314 -12.41 15.20 -20.62
N GLY A 315 -12.09 16.49 -20.55
CA GLY A 315 -13.06 17.57 -20.72
C GLY A 315 -13.70 17.54 -22.10
N VAL A 316 -12.89 17.48 -23.15
CA VAL A 316 -13.36 17.44 -24.55
C VAL A 316 -14.15 16.16 -24.83
N GLU A 317 -13.61 14.99 -24.48
CA GLU A 317 -14.22 13.70 -24.83
C GLU A 317 -15.51 13.42 -24.03
N LEU A 318 -15.55 13.74 -22.74
CA LEU A 318 -16.79 13.65 -21.96
C LEU A 318 -17.83 14.66 -22.45
N GLY A 319 -17.40 15.86 -22.88
CA GLY A 319 -18.28 16.84 -23.50
C GLY A 319 -18.88 16.34 -24.82
N ARG A 320 -18.06 15.72 -25.67
CA ARG A 320 -18.51 15.10 -26.94
C ARG A 320 -19.51 13.96 -26.69
N TRP A 321 -19.19 13.06 -25.76
CA TRP A 321 -20.09 11.99 -25.34
C TRP A 321 -21.42 12.55 -24.81
N ALA A 322 -21.37 13.54 -23.91
CA ALA A 322 -22.57 14.14 -23.33
C ALA A 322 -23.48 14.77 -24.40
N ARG A 323 -22.91 15.47 -25.40
CA ARG A 323 -23.69 15.99 -26.53
C ARG A 323 -24.32 14.88 -27.38
N ALA A 324 -23.59 13.79 -27.61
CA ALA A 324 -24.11 12.65 -28.36
C ALA A 324 -25.31 12.00 -27.63
N GLU A 325 -25.28 11.98 -26.30
CA GLU A 325 -26.40 11.57 -25.43
C GLU A 325 -27.51 12.65 -25.28
N GLY A 326 -27.39 13.77 -26.00
CA GLY A 326 -28.39 14.85 -25.97
C GLY A 326 -28.38 15.71 -24.71
N ARG A 327 -27.30 15.67 -23.92
CA ARG A 327 -27.12 16.51 -22.73
C ARG A 327 -26.63 17.90 -23.10
N ASP A 328 -27.19 18.92 -22.45
CA ASP A 328 -26.81 20.32 -22.69
C ASP A 328 -25.57 20.69 -21.88
N LEU A 329 -24.48 21.07 -22.55
CA LEU A 329 -23.26 21.53 -21.88
C LEU A 329 -23.39 22.93 -21.29
N ALA A 330 -24.42 23.70 -21.67
CA ALA A 330 -24.71 25.00 -21.08
C ALA A 330 -25.29 24.89 -19.65
N ASP A 331 -25.88 23.74 -19.32
CA ASP A 331 -26.43 23.41 -18.00
C ASP A 331 -25.32 23.20 -16.95
N ASP A 332 -25.45 23.87 -15.80
CA ASP A 332 -24.48 23.82 -14.71
C ASP A 332 -24.43 22.43 -14.06
N ASP A 333 -25.56 21.76 -13.89
CA ASP A 333 -25.63 20.44 -13.26
C ASP A 333 -24.93 19.40 -14.15
N THR A 334 -25.19 19.43 -15.46
CA THR A 334 -24.47 18.61 -16.43
C THR A 334 -22.96 18.83 -16.38
N ARG A 335 -22.50 20.09 -16.34
CA ARG A 335 -21.06 20.37 -16.22
C ARG A 335 -20.46 19.85 -14.92
N GLN A 336 -21.14 20.02 -13.79
CA GLN A 336 -20.68 19.53 -12.49
C GLN A 336 -20.57 18.00 -12.45
N GLU A 337 -21.50 17.28 -13.09
CA GLU A 337 -21.41 15.82 -13.22
C GLU A 337 -20.22 15.37 -14.07
N LEU A 338 -19.97 16.05 -15.19
CA LEU A 338 -18.83 15.76 -16.07
C LEU A 338 -17.49 16.11 -15.40
N GLU A 339 -17.44 17.23 -14.67
CA GLU A 339 -16.30 17.63 -13.83
C GLU A 339 -15.99 16.54 -12.80
N ALA A 340 -17.01 16.11 -12.04
CA ALA A 340 -16.85 15.04 -11.06
C ALA A 340 -16.39 13.72 -11.70
N ALA A 341 -16.90 13.38 -12.88
CA ALA A 341 -16.50 12.19 -13.62
C ALA A 341 -15.01 12.23 -14.02
N ALA A 342 -14.56 13.34 -14.61
CA ALA A 342 -13.16 13.51 -15.01
C ALA A 342 -12.21 13.44 -13.80
N LEU A 343 -12.56 14.12 -12.71
CA LEU A 343 -11.76 14.08 -11.47
C LEU A 343 -11.72 12.67 -10.86
N LEU A 344 -12.87 11.98 -10.82
CA LEU A 344 -12.96 10.61 -10.33
C LEU A 344 -12.13 9.64 -11.18
N PHE A 345 -12.08 9.82 -12.50
CA PHE A 345 -11.21 9.03 -13.38
C PHE A 345 -9.74 9.22 -13.00
N VAL A 346 -9.28 10.47 -12.88
CA VAL A 346 -7.90 10.79 -12.48
C VAL A 346 -7.56 10.17 -11.12
N PHE A 347 -8.49 10.24 -10.16
CA PHE A 347 -8.27 9.68 -8.82
C PHE A 347 -8.15 8.17 -8.84
N ARG A 348 -9.02 7.47 -9.58
CA ARG A 348 -8.93 6.02 -9.79
C ARG A 348 -7.63 5.64 -10.48
N ALA A 349 -7.22 6.38 -11.51
CA ALA A 349 -5.99 6.10 -12.25
C ALA A 349 -4.74 6.25 -11.38
N LEU A 350 -4.60 7.38 -10.67
CA LEU A 350 -3.48 7.61 -9.77
C LEU A 350 -3.45 6.60 -8.60
N PHE A 351 -4.61 6.26 -8.05
CA PHE A 351 -4.70 5.23 -7.02
C PHE A 351 -4.19 3.87 -7.54
N LEU A 352 -4.66 3.45 -8.71
CA LEU A 352 -4.29 2.17 -9.31
C LEU A 352 -2.79 2.12 -9.58
N LEU A 353 -2.22 3.15 -10.21
CA LEU A 353 -0.79 3.24 -10.49
C LEU A 353 0.04 3.20 -9.19
N TYR A 354 -0.36 3.96 -8.17
CA TYR A 354 0.29 3.93 -6.87
C TYR A 354 0.23 2.55 -6.21
N ALA A 355 -0.95 1.93 -6.20
CA ALA A 355 -1.17 0.64 -5.56
C ALA A 355 -0.47 -0.51 -6.31
N GLU A 356 -0.31 -0.40 -7.63
CA GLU A 356 0.51 -1.30 -8.46
C GLU A 356 2.00 -1.15 -8.14
N SER A 357 2.55 0.07 -8.19
CA SER A 357 3.97 0.32 -7.89
C SER A 357 4.34 -0.02 -6.44
N SER A 358 3.44 0.22 -5.48
CA SER A 358 3.68 -0.05 -4.05
C SER A 358 3.46 -1.52 -3.66
N GLY A 359 3.12 -2.39 -4.61
CA GLY A 359 2.90 -3.81 -4.37
C GLY A 359 1.67 -4.11 -3.50
N HIS A 360 0.69 -3.19 -3.47
CA HIS A 360 -0.61 -3.42 -2.83
C HIS A 360 -1.54 -4.23 -3.73
N LEU A 361 -1.35 -4.17 -5.05
CA LEU A 361 -2.06 -4.99 -6.02
C LEU A 361 -1.19 -6.16 -6.52
N PRO A 362 -1.78 -7.26 -7.01
CA PRO A 362 -1.09 -8.51 -7.32
C PRO A 362 -0.19 -8.46 -8.56
N MET A 363 0.76 -7.52 -8.64
CA MET A 363 1.67 -7.37 -9.80
C MET A 363 2.59 -8.59 -10.03
N ALA A 364 2.76 -9.45 -9.03
CA ALA A 364 3.42 -10.75 -9.17
C ALA A 364 2.54 -11.82 -9.85
N ASN A 365 1.23 -11.57 -10.01
CA ASN A 365 0.34 -12.45 -10.76
C ASN A 365 0.34 -11.99 -12.23
N PRO A 366 0.89 -12.77 -13.18
CA PRO A 366 0.95 -12.37 -14.58
C PRO A 366 -0.42 -12.08 -15.19
N THR A 367 -1.48 -12.77 -14.74
CA THR A 367 -2.85 -12.52 -15.21
C THR A 367 -3.36 -11.14 -14.78
N TYR A 368 -3.02 -10.71 -13.55
CA TYR A 368 -3.33 -9.34 -13.10
C TYR A 368 -2.42 -8.34 -13.82
N ARG A 369 -1.11 -8.62 -13.89
CA ARG A 369 -0.10 -7.76 -14.54
C ARG A 369 -0.50 -7.40 -15.97
N GLU A 370 -0.97 -8.35 -16.76
CA GLU A 370 -1.43 -8.10 -18.14
C GLU A 370 -2.72 -7.27 -18.24
N ARG A 371 -3.44 -7.07 -17.12
CA ARG A 371 -4.67 -6.28 -17.01
C ARG A 371 -4.51 -5.06 -16.11
N SER A 372 -3.29 -4.79 -15.67
CA SER A 372 -2.92 -3.66 -14.82
C SER A 372 -3.00 -2.36 -15.60
N LEU A 373 -3.24 -1.25 -14.90
CA LEU A 373 -3.25 0.07 -15.55
C LEU A 373 -1.88 0.41 -16.13
N THR A 374 -0.81 -0.02 -15.44
CA THR A 374 0.58 0.07 -15.93
C THR A 374 0.75 -0.63 -17.28
N ARG A 375 0.23 -1.86 -17.46
CA ARG A 375 0.28 -2.56 -18.75
C ARG A 375 -0.62 -1.91 -19.80
N THR A 376 -1.81 -1.43 -19.43
CA THR A 376 -2.68 -0.71 -20.36
C THR A 376 -1.98 0.52 -20.95
N ALA A 377 -1.25 1.30 -20.15
CA ALA A 377 -0.45 2.42 -20.65
C ALA A 377 0.74 1.98 -21.52
N ALA A 378 1.41 0.87 -21.17
CA ALA A 378 2.47 0.30 -22.01
C ALA A 378 1.92 -0.13 -23.39
N ARG A 379 0.76 -0.79 -23.42
CA ARG A 379 0.07 -1.17 -24.66
C ARG A 379 -0.31 0.05 -25.48
N ALA A 380 -0.81 1.11 -24.85
CA ALA A 380 -1.10 2.37 -25.53
C ALA A 380 0.14 2.94 -26.23
N HIS A 381 1.32 2.85 -25.60
CA HIS A 381 2.60 3.25 -26.20
C HIS A 381 3.02 2.33 -27.35
N GLU A 382 2.92 1.01 -27.18
CA GLU A 382 3.28 0.00 -28.20
C GLU A 382 2.42 0.13 -29.47
N GLU A 383 1.13 0.43 -29.30
CA GLU A 383 0.13 0.45 -30.39
C GLU A 383 -0.12 1.86 -30.97
N ARG A 384 0.56 2.90 -30.46
CA ARG A 384 0.28 4.33 -30.77
C ARG A 384 0.26 4.68 -32.26
N ASP A 385 1.05 3.99 -33.08
CA ASP A 385 1.21 4.29 -34.51
C ASP A 385 0.21 3.49 -35.40
N VAL A 386 -0.53 2.54 -34.82
CA VAL A 386 -1.39 1.59 -35.54
C VAL A 386 -2.80 1.46 -34.93
N ALA A 387 -3.10 2.18 -33.85
CA ALA A 387 -4.37 2.13 -33.17
C ALA A 387 -5.51 2.66 -34.06
N ASP A 388 -6.65 1.96 -34.06
CA ASP A 388 -7.87 2.43 -34.70
C ASP A 388 -8.40 3.67 -33.95
N PRO A 389 -8.53 4.84 -34.60
CA PRO A 389 -9.00 6.05 -33.95
C PRO A 389 -10.41 5.96 -33.35
N ALA A 390 -11.24 5.02 -33.81
CA ALA A 390 -12.59 4.80 -33.29
C ALA A 390 -12.66 3.71 -32.19
N SER A 391 -11.57 2.98 -31.95
CA SER A 391 -11.51 1.98 -30.88
C SER A 391 -11.65 2.63 -29.52
N THR A 392 -12.23 1.92 -28.55
CA THR A 392 -12.36 2.34 -27.14
C THR A 392 -11.81 1.27 -26.20
N ALA A 393 -10.96 0.37 -26.71
CA ALA A 393 -10.47 -0.80 -25.99
C ALA A 393 -9.66 -0.42 -24.75
N LEU A 394 -8.88 0.67 -24.78
CA LEU A 394 -8.15 1.18 -23.62
C LEU A 394 -9.13 1.61 -22.51
N TRP A 395 -10.20 2.32 -22.89
CA TRP A 395 -11.23 2.76 -21.95
C TRP A 395 -11.96 1.56 -21.32
N GLU A 396 -12.34 0.58 -22.14
CA GLU A 396 -12.98 -0.66 -21.68
C GLU A 396 -12.11 -1.46 -20.70
N ASP A 397 -10.80 -1.53 -20.95
CA ASP A 397 -9.84 -2.19 -20.06
C ASP A 397 -9.76 -1.48 -18.69
N VAL A 398 -9.67 -0.14 -18.67
CA VAL A 398 -9.67 0.64 -17.43
C VAL A 398 -10.96 0.41 -16.64
N LEU A 399 -12.12 0.47 -17.28
CA LEU A 399 -13.40 0.20 -16.63
C LEU A 399 -13.51 -1.26 -16.15
N ALA A 400 -13.00 -2.22 -16.90
CA ALA A 400 -12.96 -3.62 -16.48
C ALA A 400 -12.14 -3.78 -15.20
N LEU A 401 -10.97 -3.13 -15.11
CA LEU A 401 -10.14 -3.11 -13.91
C LEU A 401 -10.88 -2.48 -12.72
N VAL A 402 -11.49 -1.30 -12.90
CA VAL A 402 -12.31 -0.63 -11.88
C VAL A 402 -13.44 -1.53 -11.37
N ARG A 403 -14.15 -2.23 -12.27
CA ARG A 403 -15.19 -3.19 -11.89
C ARG A 403 -14.62 -4.35 -11.08
N ARG A 404 -13.43 -4.86 -11.41
CA ARG A 404 -12.78 -5.93 -10.63
C ARG A 404 -12.28 -5.47 -9.28
N MET A 405 -11.84 -4.21 -9.14
CA MET A 405 -11.52 -3.62 -7.83
C MET A 405 -12.75 -3.60 -6.90
N ARG A 406 -13.94 -3.36 -7.47
CA ARG A 406 -15.22 -3.43 -6.77
C ARG A 406 -15.63 -4.86 -6.41
N THR A 407 -15.62 -5.80 -7.36
CA THR A 407 -16.21 -7.14 -7.16
C THR A 407 -15.22 -8.19 -6.69
N GLY A 408 -13.92 -7.92 -6.73
CA GLY A 408 -12.87 -8.92 -6.66
C GLY A 408 -12.78 -9.78 -7.93
N HIS A 409 -11.70 -10.55 -8.04
CA HIS A 409 -11.48 -11.50 -9.12
C HIS A 409 -10.46 -12.60 -8.76
N ASN A 410 -10.93 -13.84 -8.60
CA ASN A 410 -10.10 -14.94 -8.10
C ASN A 410 -8.92 -15.30 -9.02
N ALA A 411 -9.06 -15.16 -10.34
CA ALA A 411 -7.95 -15.48 -11.25
C ALA A 411 -6.82 -14.43 -11.17
N TRP A 412 -7.17 -13.22 -10.79
CA TRP A 412 -6.22 -12.11 -10.60
C TRP A 412 -5.68 -12.07 -9.17
N GLU A 413 -6.17 -12.95 -8.28
CA GLU A 413 -5.92 -12.89 -6.83
C GLU A 413 -6.27 -11.53 -6.24
N LEU A 414 -7.26 -10.87 -6.85
CA LEU A 414 -7.70 -9.55 -6.47
C LEU A 414 -8.88 -9.69 -5.49
N PRO A 415 -8.73 -9.31 -4.21
CA PRO A 415 -9.86 -9.29 -3.28
C PRO A 415 -10.84 -8.17 -3.68
N ALA A 416 -12.10 -8.32 -3.27
CA ALA A 416 -13.06 -7.22 -3.37
C ALA A 416 -12.71 -6.18 -2.31
N TYR A 417 -12.18 -5.03 -2.73
CA TYR A 417 -11.75 -4.02 -1.77
C TYR A 417 -12.92 -3.33 -1.10
N ASN A 418 -14.00 -3.10 -1.86
CA ASN A 418 -15.22 -2.40 -1.47
C ASN A 418 -14.94 -0.99 -0.90
N GLY A 419 -15.64 -0.01 -1.45
CA GLY A 419 -15.48 1.40 -1.08
C GLY A 419 -16.11 2.27 -2.15
N ASP A 420 -16.50 3.49 -1.78
CA ASP A 420 -17.27 4.37 -2.65
C ASP A 420 -16.43 4.82 -3.88
N LEU A 421 -15.10 4.94 -3.76
CA LEU A 421 -14.20 5.25 -4.89
C LEU A 421 -14.46 4.37 -6.13
N PHE A 422 -14.70 3.06 -5.98
CA PHE A 422 -14.95 2.13 -7.10
C PHE A 422 -16.43 1.77 -7.28
N ALA A 423 -17.32 2.39 -6.51
CA ALA A 423 -18.75 2.20 -6.68
C ALA A 423 -19.23 2.71 -8.05
N LYS A 424 -20.32 2.10 -8.55
CA LYS A 424 -20.92 2.51 -9.84
C LYS A 424 -21.71 3.81 -9.72
N ASP A 425 -22.26 4.11 -8.55
CA ASP A 425 -23.30 5.14 -8.39
C ASP A 425 -23.29 5.86 -7.01
N ARG A 426 -22.28 5.60 -6.16
CA ARG A 426 -22.21 6.22 -4.82
C ARG A 426 -21.37 7.49 -4.75
N VAL A 427 -20.55 7.73 -5.77
CA VAL A 427 -19.71 8.92 -5.88
C VAL A 427 -20.14 9.70 -7.10
N ALA A 428 -20.17 11.03 -6.99
CA ALA A 428 -20.48 11.92 -8.10
C ALA A 428 -19.60 11.61 -9.33
N GLY A 429 -20.21 11.57 -10.50
CA GLY A 429 -19.54 11.24 -11.76
C GLY A 429 -19.30 9.75 -12.02
N ALA A 430 -19.55 8.85 -11.06
CA ALA A 430 -19.31 7.41 -11.24
C ALA A 430 -20.21 6.78 -12.33
N ALA A 431 -21.49 7.17 -12.38
CA ALA A 431 -22.42 6.68 -13.39
C ALA A 431 -22.01 7.15 -14.80
N VAL A 432 -21.63 8.43 -14.93
CA VAL A 432 -21.08 8.98 -16.18
C VAL A 432 -19.88 8.17 -16.67
N LEU A 433 -18.95 7.80 -15.79
CA LEU A 433 -17.80 6.98 -16.18
C LEU A 433 -18.18 5.56 -16.62
N GLU A 434 -19.26 4.97 -16.08
CA GLU A 434 -19.71 3.62 -16.49
C GLU A 434 -20.42 3.65 -17.86
N ASP A 435 -21.04 4.78 -18.23
CA ASP A 435 -21.80 4.95 -19.48
C ASP A 435 -21.00 5.61 -20.61
N ALA A 436 -19.97 6.39 -20.28
CA ALA A 436 -19.12 7.08 -21.26
C ALA A 436 -18.25 6.12 -22.08
N ALA A 437 -17.81 6.60 -23.25
CA ALA A 437 -16.84 5.93 -24.10
C ALA A 437 -15.84 6.95 -24.63
N ILE A 438 -14.54 6.74 -24.36
CA ILE A 438 -13.46 7.60 -24.83
C ILE A 438 -12.61 6.82 -25.82
N SER A 439 -12.33 7.43 -26.97
CA SER A 439 -11.52 6.82 -28.02
C SER A 439 -10.08 6.56 -27.59
N ASP A 440 -9.48 5.51 -28.12
CA ASP A 440 -8.08 5.14 -27.87
C ASP A 440 -7.12 6.22 -28.40
N ALA A 441 -7.48 6.90 -29.49
CA ALA A 441 -6.73 8.04 -30.03
C ALA A 441 -6.65 9.22 -29.05
N ALA A 442 -7.70 9.42 -28.23
CA ALA A 442 -7.72 10.46 -27.21
C ALA A 442 -7.10 9.97 -25.89
N LEU A 443 -7.49 8.78 -25.42
CA LEU A 443 -7.08 8.25 -24.12
C LEU A 443 -5.63 7.76 -24.11
N GLY A 444 -5.14 7.19 -25.22
CA GLY A 444 -3.80 6.63 -25.32
C GLY A 444 -2.70 7.61 -24.93
N PRO A 445 -2.61 8.79 -25.59
CA PRO A 445 -1.64 9.83 -25.22
C PRO A 445 -1.73 10.26 -23.74
N ALA A 446 -2.94 10.37 -23.20
CA ALA A 446 -3.15 10.73 -21.79
C ALA A 446 -2.61 9.65 -20.83
N LEU A 447 -2.84 8.36 -21.12
CA LEU A 447 -2.31 7.25 -20.33
C LEU A 447 -0.79 7.14 -20.43
N ILE A 448 -0.22 7.36 -21.62
CA ILE A 448 1.24 7.38 -21.83
C ILE A 448 1.85 8.49 -21.00
N ALA A 449 1.36 9.72 -21.13
CA ALA A 449 1.87 10.87 -20.37
C ALA A 449 1.79 10.66 -18.85
N LEU A 450 0.71 9.99 -18.39
CA LEU A 450 0.50 9.70 -16.98
C LEU A 450 1.47 8.64 -16.43
N ALA A 451 1.63 7.51 -17.12
CA ALA A 451 2.21 6.29 -16.55
C ALA A 451 3.57 5.87 -17.15
N ARG A 452 4.07 6.55 -18.19
CA ARG A 452 5.36 6.29 -18.84
C ARG A 452 6.36 7.40 -18.54
N ASP A 453 7.64 7.06 -18.53
CA ASP A 453 8.68 8.06 -18.29
C ASP A 453 8.82 9.00 -19.50
N ALA A 454 8.99 10.29 -19.24
CA ALA A 454 9.04 11.30 -20.29
C ALA A 454 10.38 11.31 -21.03
N GLU A 455 11.47 10.92 -20.36
CA GLU A 455 12.81 10.83 -20.94
C GLU A 455 13.04 9.46 -21.60
N ASN A 456 12.44 8.41 -21.04
CA ASN A 456 12.45 7.08 -21.62
C ASN A 456 11.03 6.47 -21.69
N PRO A 457 10.26 6.73 -22.76
CA PRO A 457 8.91 6.21 -22.91
C PRO A 457 8.79 4.68 -22.92
N GLU A 458 9.90 3.94 -23.03
CA GLU A 458 9.92 2.48 -22.92
C GLU A 458 9.81 1.98 -21.47
N THR A 459 10.06 2.85 -20.48
CA THR A 459 9.97 2.52 -19.06
C THR A 459 8.70 3.09 -18.42
N GLY A 460 8.18 2.35 -17.43
CA GLY A 460 7.09 2.83 -16.58
C GLY A 460 7.59 3.84 -15.53
N VAL A 461 6.64 4.39 -14.78
CA VAL A 461 6.92 5.34 -13.71
C VAL A 461 6.74 4.64 -12.36
N ASP A 462 7.70 4.81 -11.45
CA ASP A 462 7.54 4.31 -10.08
C ASP A 462 6.75 5.29 -9.21
N PHE A 463 5.47 5.00 -9.01
CA PHE A 463 4.59 5.78 -8.14
C PHE A 463 4.81 5.50 -6.65
N SER A 464 5.54 4.45 -6.27
CA SER A 464 5.74 4.09 -4.86
C SER A 464 6.66 5.06 -4.12
N GLY A 465 7.46 5.84 -4.86
CA GLY A 465 8.23 6.98 -4.33
C GLY A 465 7.38 8.20 -3.95
N LEU A 466 6.09 8.24 -4.32
CA LEU A 466 5.19 9.29 -3.87
C LEU A 466 4.82 9.06 -2.41
N GLU A 467 5.07 10.06 -1.56
CA GLU A 467 4.45 10.04 -0.25
C GLU A 467 2.94 10.21 -0.42
N ILE A 468 2.14 9.56 0.44
CA ILE A 468 0.68 9.69 0.42
C ILE A 468 0.24 11.17 0.51
N GLY A 469 1.02 11.97 1.25
CA GLY A 469 0.85 13.42 1.31
C GLY A 469 1.05 14.16 -0.01
N HIS A 470 1.92 13.66 -0.91
CA HIS A 470 2.10 14.23 -2.25
C HIS A 470 0.89 13.97 -3.13
N LEU A 471 0.30 12.78 -3.01
CA LEU A 471 -0.91 12.42 -3.75
C LEU A 471 -2.11 13.28 -3.32
N GLY A 472 -2.27 13.49 -2.00
CA GLY A 472 -3.25 14.41 -1.44
C GLY A 472 -3.16 15.82 -2.03
N TYR A 473 -1.94 16.34 -2.17
CA TYR A 473 -1.70 17.66 -2.76
C TYR A 473 -2.10 17.75 -4.23
N VAL A 474 -1.83 16.70 -5.02
CA VAL A 474 -2.25 16.63 -6.42
C VAL A 474 -3.77 16.72 -6.48
N TYR A 475 -4.47 15.92 -5.67
CA TYR A 475 -5.93 15.92 -5.63
C TYR A 475 -6.53 17.26 -5.22
N GLU A 476 -6.01 17.90 -4.17
CA GLU A 476 -6.46 19.24 -3.75
C GLU A 476 -6.22 20.30 -4.84
N GLY A 477 -5.12 20.20 -5.58
CA GLY A 477 -4.84 21.06 -6.74
C GLY A 477 -5.88 20.89 -7.85
N LEU A 478 -6.33 19.66 -8.09
CA LEU A 478 -7.34 19.35 -9.11
C LEU A 478 -8.74 19.81 -8.69
N LEU A 479 -9.07 19.75 -7.41
CA LEU A 479 -10.35 20.23 -6.87
C LEU A 479 -10.54 21.76 -6.97
N SER A 480 -9.47 22.51 -7.23
CA SER A 480 -9.54 23.96 -7.48
C SER A 480 -9.87 24.33 -8.94
N LEU A 481 -10.08 23.33 -9.80
CA LEU A 481 -10.39 23.51 -11.21
C LEU A 481 -11.89 23.37 -11.44
N ARG A 482 -12.38 24.13 -12.42
CA ARG A 482 -13.77 24.12 -12.87
C ARG A 482 -13.87 23.82 -14.35
N LEU A 483 -14.85 23.02 -14.72
CA LEU A 483 -15.15 22.72 -16.12
C LEU A 483 -16.11 23.77 -16.68
N SER A 484 -15.72 24.42 -17.79
CA SER A 484 -16.47 25.52 -18.41
C SER A 484 -16.59 25.34 -19.92
N VAL A 485 -17.59 25.98 -20.52
CA VAL A 485 -17.78 25.97 -21.99
C VAL A 485 -16.91 27.03 -22.64
N ALA A 486 -16.20 26.66 -23.70
CA ALA A 486 -15.38 27.53 -24.51
C ALA A 486 -16.25 28.55 -25.28
N ASP A 487 -16.09 29.85 -25.00
CA ASP A 487 -16.80 30.93 -25.70
C ASP A 487 -16.21 31.21 -27.11
N ARG A 488 -14.95 30.82 -27.31
CA ARG A 488 -14.14 30.93 -28.52
C ARG A 488 -13.14 29.78 -28.58
N ASP A 489 -12.34 29.74 -29.63
CA ASP A 489 -11.25 28.76 -29.76
C ASP A 489 -10.09 29.12 -28.80
N PHE A 490 -9.54 28.11 -28.13
CA PHE A 490 -8.46 28.26 -27.16
C PHE A 490 -7.28 27.32 -27.45
N ALA A 491 -6.08 27.75 -27.08
CA ALA A 491 -4.88 26.93 -26.95
C ALA A 491 -4.35 27.01 -25.51
N TYR A 492 -3.75 25.92 -25.01
CA TYR A 492 -3.16 25.91 -23.66
C TYR A 492 -1.73 26.45 -23.69
N ASP A 493 -1.48 27.56 -22.99
CA ASP A 493 -0.13 28.08 -22.79
C ASP A 493 0.48 27.48 -21.52
N ALA A 494 1.34 26.47 -21.70
CA ALA A 494 2.06 25.81 -20.62
C ALA A 494 2.99 26.74 -19.82
N ARG A 495 3.47 27.85 -20.40
CA ARG A 495 4.31 28.82 -19.68
C ARG A 495 3.48 29.73 -18.79
N ALA A 496 2.29 30.11 -19.24
CA ALA A 496 1.36 30.94 -18.50
C ALA A 496 0.38 30.13 -17.62
N ASP A 497 0.38 28.80 -17.74
CA ASP A 497 -0.50 27.85 -17.04
C ASP A 497 -1.99 28.21 -17.20
N ARG A 498 -2.39 28.56 -18.43
CA ARG A 498 -3.77 29.00 -18.75
C ARG A 498 -4.10 28.85 -20.23
N TYR A 499 -5.40 28.82 -20.51
CA TYR A 499 -5.91 28.93 -21.88
C TYR A 499 -5.78 30.36 -22.41
N VAL A 500 -5.28 30.50 -23.62
CA VAL A 500 -5.08 31.76 -24.35
C VAL A 500 -5.68 31.67 -25.75
N ALA A 501 -5.73 32.79 -26.47
CA ALA A 501 -6.11 32.77 -27.88
C ALA A 501 -5.03 32.03 -28.70
N PRO A 502 -5.41 31.18 -29.67
CA PRO A 502 -4.45 30.45 -30.50
C PRO A 502 -3.70 31.37 -31.47
N ASP A 503 -2.40 31.10 -31.67
CA ASP A 503 -1.47 31.89 -32.51
C ASP A 503 -1.37 31.39 -33.98
N GLU A 504 -2.47 30.86 -34.55
CA GLU A 504 -2.66 30.35 -35.95
C GLU A 504 -2.65 28.81 -36.17
N ASP A 505 -2.26 28.00 -35.17
CA ASP A 505 -2.40 26.53 -35.21
C ASP A 505 -3.84 26.06 -34.93
N ALA A 506 -4.13 24.77 -35.19
CA ALA A 506 -5.41 24.16 -34.82
C ALA A 506 -5.65 24.30 -33.30
N PRO A 507 -6.86 24.72 -32.86
CA PRO A 507 -7.11 24.97 -31.45
C PRO A 507 -7.11 23.67 -30.64
N ASP A 508 -6.53 23.71 -29.44
CA ASP A 508 -6.60 22.59 -28.48
C ASP A 508 -8.03 22.36 -28.00
N VAL A 509 -8.80 23.44 -27.84
CA VAL A 509 -10.22 23.42 -27.48
C VAL A 509 -10.99 24.32 -28.43
N ALA A 510 -11.90 23.73 -29.20
CA ALA A 510 -12.77 24.48 -30.11
C ALA A 510 -13.90 25.17 -29.34
N LYS A 511 -14.41 26.27 -29.91
CA LYS A 511 -15.60 26.95 -29.39
C LYS A 511 -16.75 25.96 -29.16
N GLY A 512 -17.33 26.04 -27.97
CA GLY A 512 -18.41 25.19 -27.52
C GLY A 512 -17.95 23.97 -26.72
N ASP A 513 -16.72 23.49 -26.90
CA ASP A 513 -16.15 22.38 -26.11
C ASP A 513 -15.84 22.78 -24.67
N LEU A 514 -15.55 21.79 -23.83
CA LEU A 514 -15.27 22.03 -22.42
C LEU A 514 -13.76 22.28 -22.20
N LEU A 515 -13.44 23.26 -21.37
CA LEU A 515 -12.09 23.56 -20.90
C LEU A 515 -12.05 23.67 -19.38
N TRP A 516 -10.85 23.49 -18.83
CA TRP A 516 -10.60 23.62 -17.40
C TRP A 516 -10.10 25.02 -17.04
N LEU A 517 -10.80 25.68 -16.12
CA LEU A 517 -10.41 26.98 -15.59
C LEU A 517 -10.02 26.85 -14.12
N THR A 518 -9.17 27.76 -13.66
CA THR A 518 -8.92 27.95 -12.22
C THR A 518 -9.90 28.99 -11.68
N ASP A 519 -10.44 28.77 -10.46
CA ASP A 519 -11.28 29.79 -9.81
C ASP A 519 -10.50 31.12 -9.63
N GLU A 520 -11.21 32.26 -9.69
CA GLU A 520 -10.62 33.59 -9.43
C GLU A 520 -9.95 33.61 -8.04
N GLY A 521 -8.61 33.72 -8.02
CA GLY A 521 -7.77 33.62 -6.82
C GLY A 521 -6.80 32.43 -6.82
N GLY A 522 -6.96 31.50 -7.76
CA GLY A 522 -6.11 30.31 -7.91
C GLY A 522 -6.00 29.49 -6.61
N ARG A 523 -4.91 28.73 -6.44
CA ARG A 523 -4.63 27.96 -5.19
C ARG A 523 -4.74 28.78 -3.89
N LYS A 524 -4.59 30.11 -3.97
CA LYS A 524 -4.66 31.02 -2.81
C LYS A 524 -6.09 31.35 -2.38
N GLY A 525 -7.07 31.29 -3.30
CA GLY A 525 -8.49 31.49 -2.99
C GLY A 525 -9.13 30.31 -2.26
N GLY A 526 -8.70 29.08 -2.56
CA GLY A 526 -9.19 27.84 -1.94
C GLY A 526 -8.52 27.46 -0.61
N GLY A 527 -7.55 28.23 -0.11
CA GLY A 527 -6.84 27.94 1.15
C GLY A 527 -5.92 26.71 1.13
N VAL A 528 -5.55 26.20 -0.05
CA VAL A 528 -4.81 24.94 -0.23
C VAL A 528 -3.30 25.15 -0.08
N TYR A 529 -2.83 25.12 1.17
CA TYR A 529 -1.40 25.16 1.50
C TYR A 529 -0.86 23.75 1.79
N TYR A 530 0.11 23.31 0.99
CA TYR A 530 0.92 22.14 1.33
C TYR A 530 1.60 22.39 2.67
N THR A 531 1.24 21.61 3.67
CA THR A 531 2.05 21.51 4.87
C THR A 531 3.12 20.46 4.59
N ARG A 532 4.38 20.89 4.54
CA ARG A 532 5.53 19.99 4.39
C ARG A 532 5.42 18.82 5.37
N THR A 533 5.71 17.60 4.92
CA THR A 533 5.55 16.38 5.74
C THR A 533 6.30 16.50 7.07
N GLU A 534 7.47 17.16 7.07
CA GLU A 534 8.27 17.43 8.27
C GLU A 534 7.55 18.36 9.26
N LEU A 535 6.81 19.35 8.75
CA LEU A 535 5.99 20.24 9.57
C LEU A 535 4.78 19.51 10.15
N VAL A 536 4.09 18.69 9.34
CA VAL A 536 2.96 17.88 9.82
C VAL A 536 3.44 16.95 10.92
N ARG A 537 4.53 16.22 10.72
CA ARG A 537 5.12 15.34 11.72
C ARG A 537 5.51 16.09 12.99
N HIS A 538 6.15 17.26 12.86
CA HIS A 538 6.49 18.10 14.00
C HIS A 538 5.24 18.50 14.81
N LEU A 539 4.18 18.93 14.13
CA LEU A 539 2.92 19.33 14.76
C LEU A 539 2.22 18.14 15.44
N VAL A 540 2.12 16.98 14.78
CA VAL A 540 1.52 15.76 15.36
C VAL A 540 2.29 15.34 16.61
N ARG A 541 3.63 15.33 16.56
CA ARG A 541 4.47 15.01 17.71
C ARG A 541 4.32 16.00 18.85
N GLY A 542 4.19 17.29 18.55
CA GLY A 542 3.99 18.33 19.57
C GLY A 542 2.58 18.32 20.19
N ALA A 543 1.55 18.08 19.38
CA ALA A 543 0.15 18.21 19.78
C ALA A 543 -0.46 16.90 20.31
N VAL A 544 -0.22 15.78 19.62
CA VAL A 544 -0.81 14.46 19.95
C VAL A 544 0.13 13.64 20.83
N GLY A 545 1.44 13.67 20.56
CA GLY A 545 2.45 12.87 21.23
C GLY A 545 2.37 12.90 22.77
N PRO A 546 2.42 14.09 23.43
CA PRO A 546 2.40 14.17 24.89
C PRO A 546 1.10 13.66 25.52
N ALA A 547 -0.04 13.82 24.83
CA ALA A 547 -1.32 13.28 25.31
C ALA A 547 -1.34 11.75 25.22
N PHE A 548 -0.81 11.21 24.12
CA PHE A 548 -0.72 9.77 23.94
C PHE A 548 0.28 9.12 24.90
N ASP A 549 1.41 9.77 25.21
CA ASP A 549 2.37 9.26 26.20
C ASP A 549 1.75 9.12 27.59
N ARG A 550 0.96 10.11 28.02
CA ARG A 550 0.20 10.02 29.27
C ARG A 550 -0.81 8.86 29.23
N HIS A 551 -1.45 8.63 28.09
CA HIS A 551 -2.37 7.50 27.91
C HIS A 551 -1.63 6.16 27.99
N LEU A 552 -0.48 6.00 27.32
CA LEU A 552 0.33 4.80 27.39
C LEU A 552 0.88 4.53 28.80
N GLN A 553 1.21 5.58 29.56
CA GLN A 553 1.60 5.44 30.96
C GLN A 553 0.47 4.85 31.82
N GLN A 554 -0.78 5.32 31.63
CA GLN A 554 -1.94 4.73 32.29
C GLN A 554 -2.17 3.27 31.86
N VAL A 555 -1.91 2.93 30.60
CA VAL A 555 -1.96 1.54 30.11
C VAL A 555 -0.92 0.68 30.83
N ARG A 556 0.31 1.16 30.98
CA ARG A 556 1.38 0.45 31.73
C ARG A 556 0.97 0.19 33.18
N GLU A 557 0.47 1.21 33.86
CA GLU A 557 0.00 1.10 35.25
C GLU A 557 -1.12 0.08 35.36
N LEU A 558 -2.13 0.16 34.49
CA LEU A 558 -3.25 -0.76 34.48
C LEU A 558 -2.83 -2.19 34.17
N ALA A 559 -1.84 -2.40 33.29
CA ALA A 559 -1.36 -3.73 32.92
C ALA A 559 -0.77 -4.51 34.10
N THR A 560 -0.30 -3.82 35.15
CA THR A 560 0.19 -4.49 36.38
C THR A 560 -0.91 -5.17 37.20
N SER A 561 -2.16 -4.71 37.06
CA SER A 561 -3.31 -5.18 37.86
C SER A 561 -4.40 -5.85 37.03
N ASP A 562 -4.66 -5.37 35.81
CA ASP A 562 -5.63 -5.92 34.86
C ASP A 562 -5.13 -5.77 33.40
N PRO A 563 -4.34 -6.75 32.89
CA PRO A 563 -3.87 -6.76 31.51
C PRO A 563 -4.98 -6.72 30.46
N ALA A 564 -6.17 -7.26 30.77
CA ALA A 564 -7.29 -7.27 29.83
C ALA A 564 -7.93 -5.88 29.70
N ALA A 565 -8.07 -5.15 30.82
CA ALA A 565 -8.48 -3.76 30.79
C ALA A 565 -7.43 -2.86 30.14
N ALA A 566 -6.13 -3.12 30.37
CA ALA A 566 -5.04 -2.42 29.69
C ALA A 566 -5.10 -2.58 28.17
N ALA A 567 -5.32 -3.81 27.67
CA ALA A 567 -5.48 -4.08 26.24
C ALA A 567 -6.69 -3.35 25.61
N ARG A 568 -7.80 -3.20 26.35
CA ARG A 568 -8.95 -2.40 25.91
C ARG A 568 -8.63 -0.91 25.91
N LYS A 569 -8.00 -0.42 26.98
CA LYS A 569 -7.62 0.98 27.16
C LYS A 569 -6.60 1.44 26.11
N LEU A 570 -5.70 0.57 25.67
CA LEU A 570 -4.68 0.89 24.65
C LEU A 570 -5.27 1.60 23.43
N PHE A 571 -6.41 1.12 22.91
CA PHE A 571 -7.10 1.68 21.75
C PHE A 571 -8.27 2.63 22.10
N ASP A 572 -8.37 3.05 23.36
CA ASP A 572 -9.35 4.02 23.87
C ASP A 572 -8.74 5.43 23.90
N PHE A 573 -8.28 5.88 22.72
CA PHE A 573 -7.69 7.19 22.51
C PHE A 573 -8.16 7.70 21.15
N HIS A 574 -8.72 8.91 21.08
CA HIS A 574 -9.36 9.42 19.87
C HIS A 574 -8.75 10.74 19.42
N VAL A 575 -8.35 10.78 18.15
CA VAL A 575 -7.85 11.97 17.44
C VAL A 575 -8.85 12.31 16.36
N LEU A 576 -9.25 13.58 16.30
CA LEU A 576 -10.16 14.14 15.30
C LEU A 576 -9.45 15.24 14.52
N ASP A 577 -9.44 15.12 13.19
CA ASP A 577 -9.15 16.24 12.29
C ASP A 577 -10.47 16.79 11.71
N PRO A 578 -10.93 17.98 12.15
CA PRO A 578 -12.22 18.53 11.75
C PRO A 578 -12.25 19.16 10.35
N ALA A 579 -11.11 19.23 9.67
CA ALA A 579 -10.99 19.74 8.30
C ALA A 579 -9.91 18.91 7.58
N CYS A 580 -10.16 17.61 7.46
CA CYS A 580 -9.11 16.64 7.20
C CYS A 580 -8.53 16.72 5.79
N GLY A 581 -9.23 17.33 4.83
CA GLY A 581 -8.77 17.44 3.45
C GLY A 581 -8.33 16.09 2.92
N SER A 582 -7.09 15.99 2.45
CA SER A 582 -6.48 14.74 1.97
C SER A 582 -6.01 13.74 3.04
N ALA A 583 -6.33 13.99 4.31
CA ALA A 583 -5.94 13.22 5.49
C ALA A 583 -4.44 13.16 5.80
N HIS A 584 -3.65 14.15 5.34
CA HIS A 584 -2.20 14.16 5.58
C HIS A 584 -1.84 14.10 7.09
N PHE A 585 -2.52 14.89 7.93
CA PHE A 585 -2.34 14.83 9.39
C PHE A 585 -2.75 13.48 9.96
N LEU A 586 -3.89 12.94 9.54
CA LEU A 586 -4.42 11.67 10.04
C LEU A 586 -3.51 10.49 9.67
N VAL A 587 -2.90 10.49 8.48
CA VAL A 587 -1.89 9.50 8.08
C VAL A 587 -0.69 9.52 9.03
N GLU A 588 -0.13 10.69 9.34
CA GLU A 588 0.99 10.78 10.30
C GLU A 588 0.59 10.48 11.74
N VAL A 589 -0.66 10.77 12.13
CA VAL A 589 -1.20 10.31 13.42
C VAL A 589 -1.22 8.78 13.49
N VAL A 590 -1.67 8.08 12.44
CA VAL A 590 -1.66 6.62 12.41
C VAL A 590 -0.24 6.08 12.59
N ASP A 591 0.73 6.62 11.85
CA ASP A 591 2.14 6.19 11.92
C ASP A 591 2.73 6.44 13.33
N GLU A 592 2.53 7.63 13.89
CA GLU A 592 3.06 8.02 15.20
C GLU A 592 2.43 7.20 16.34
N LEU A 593 1.12 6.97 16.32
CA LEU A 593 0.44 6.14 17.32
C LEU A 593 0.87 4.66 17.18
N ALA A 594 0.94 4.13 15.95
CA ALA A 594 1.35 2.75 15.72
C ALA A 594 2.78 2.47 16.21
N ASP A 595 3.72 3.39 15.98
CA ASP A 595 5.10 3.26 16.45
C ASP A 595 5.22 3.25 17.97
N ARG A 596 4.50 4.14 18.65
CA ARG A 596 4.51 4.21 20.12
C ARG A 596 3.85 2.99 20.76
N ILE A 597 2.78 2.47 20.14
CA ILE A 597 2.18 1.21 20.57
C ILE A 597 3.13 0.04 20.29
N ALA A 598 3.81 0.02 19.14
CA ALA A 598 4.78 -1.01 18.81
C ALA A 598 5.91 -1.06 19.85
N GLN A 599 6.47 0.10 20.22
CA GLN A 599 7.46 0.22 21.30
C GLN A 599 6.92 -0.30 22.64
N LEU A 600 5.71 0.14 23.03
CA LEU A 600 5.06 -0.36 24.25
C LEU A 600 4.94 -1.89 24.22
N LEU A 601 4.48 -2.47 23.10
CA LEU A 601 4.34 -3.91 22.94
C LEU A 601 5.69 -4.64 22.83
N GLY A 602 6.78 -3.96 22.52
CA GLY A 602 8.14 -4.50 22.62
C GLY A 602 8.61 -4.70 24.06
N GLU A 603 8.10 -3.88 24.98
CA GLU A 603 8.45 -3.90 26.41
C GLU A 603 7.43 -4.69 27.25
N LEU A 604 6.15 -4.63 26.86
CA LEU A 604 5.01 -5.11 27.64
C LEU A 604 4.11 -6.02 26.79
N ALA A 605 4.00 -7.27 27.20
CA ALA A 605 3.06 -8.21 26.61
C ALA A 605 1.62 -7.92 27.04
N LEU A 606 0.71 -7.80 26.07
CA LEU A 606 -0.73 -7.64 26.31
C LEU A 606 -1.50 -8.75 25.57
N PRO A 607 -1.87 -9.85 26.25
CA PRO A 607 -2.53 -11.01 25.61
C PRO A 607 -3.80 -10.64 24.83
N GLY A 608 -4.61 -9.71 25.35
CA GLY A 608 -5.83 -9.24 24.67
C GLY A 608 -5.56 -8.48 23.36
N VAL A 609 -4.35 -7.97 23.13
CA VAL A 609 -3.92 -7.42 21.84
C VAL A 609 -3.55 -8.55 20.89
N ALA A 610 -2.77 -9.53 21.35
CA ALA A 610 -2.40 -10.71 20.55
C ALA A 610 -3.64 -11.44 20.00
N GLU A 611 -4.66 -11.64 20.84
CA GLU A 611 -5.95 -12.23 20.43
C GLU A 611 -6.66 -11.42 19.34
N GLN A 612 -6.63 -10.08 19.42
CA GLN A 612 -7.21 -9.22 18.40
C GLN A 612 -6.46 -9.31 17.06
N LEU A 613 -5.13 -9.39 17.09
CA LEU A 613 -4.30 -9.56 15.89
C LEU A 613 -4.57 -10.92 15.22
N GLU A 614 -4.60 -12.01 15.99
CA GLU A 614 -4.97 -13.35 15.49
C GLU A 614 -6.38 -13.36 14.88
N ALA A 615 -7.35 -12.73 15.53
CA ALA A 615 -8.72 -12.66 15.03
C ALA A 615 -8.83 -11.90 13.70
N LEU A 616 -8.09 -10.78 13.54
CA LEU A 616 -8.03 -10.06 12.27
C LEU A 616 -7.37 -10.90 11.18
N ARG A 617 -6.26 -11.57 11.51
CA ARG A 617 -5.57 -12.42 10.54
C ARG A 617 -6.43 -13.58 10.07
N ALA A 618 -7.18 -14.21 10.96
CA ALA A 618 -8.13 -15.26 10.62
C ALA A 618 -9.22 -14.75 9.65
N ARG A 619 -9.69 -13.51 9.81
CA ARG A 619 -10.67 -12.89 8.90
C ARG A 619 -10.11 -12.60 7.51
N ALA A 620 -8.80 -12.43 7.37
CA ALA A 620 -8.17 -12.25 6.07
C ALA A 620 -8.13 -13.56 5.23
N GLY A 621 -8.53 -14.69 5.81
CA GLY A 621 -8.70 -15.94 5.08
C GLY A 621 -7.40 -16.48 4.48
N SER A 622 -7.42 -16.79 3.18
CA SER A 622 -6.26 -17.27 2.40
C SER A 622 -5.07 -16.32 2.49
N PHE A 623 -5.32 -15.00 2.52
CA PHE A 623 -4.28 -13.98 2.57
C PHE A 623 -3.64 -13.82 3.95
N GLY A 624 -4.24 -14.41 5.00
CA GLY A 624 -3.85 -14.16 6.39
C GLY A 624 -2.42 -14.57 6.76
N ALA A 625 -1.89 -15.63 6.14
CA ALA A 625 -0.65 -16.24 6.57
C ALA A 625 0.58 -15.31 6.49
N GLY A 626 0.64 -14.43 5.48
CA GLY A 626 1.78 -13.52 5.26
C GLY A 626 1.60 -12.12 5.86
N ILE A 627 0.50 -11.86 6.58
CA ILE A 627 0.23 -10.52 7.15
C ILE A 627 1.02 -10.35 8.44
N GLU A 628 1.79 -9.27 8.51
CA GLU A 628 2.62 -8.91 9.67
C GLU A 628 1.80 -8.25 10.79
N ASP A 629 2.23 -8.47 12.03
CA ASP A 629 1.52 -8.00 13.23
C ASP A 629 1.52 -6.46 13.31
N THR A 630 2.59 -5.82 12.86
CA THR A 630 2.72 -4.36 12.70
C THR A 630 1.68 -3.78 11.73
N ALA A 631 1.42 -4.44 10.61
CA ALA A 631 0.40 -4.01 9.64
C ALA A 631 -1.03 -4.12 10.22
N LEU A 632 -1.30 -5.20 10.96
CA LEU A 632 -2.57 -5.38 11.67
C LEU A 632 -2.75 -4.37 12.80
N LEU A 633 -1.68 -4.06 13.53
CA LEU A 633 -1.67 -3.05 14.59
C LEU A 633 -1.99 -1.67 14.01
N LYS A 634 -1.32 -1.28 12.93
CA LYS A 634 -1.55 -0.01 12.24
C LYS A 634 -3.01 0.14 11.78
N ARG A 635 -3.59 -0.94 11.27
CA ARG A 635 -5.01 -1.01 10.93
C ARG A 635 -5.94 -0.86 12.15
N LEU A 636 -5.60 -1.46 13.29
CA LEU A 636 -6.37 -1.30 14.53
C LEU A 636 -6.35 0.14 15.03
N VAL A 637 -5.18 0.79 14.95
CA VAL A 637 -5.01 2.22 15.29
C VAL A 637 -5.93 3.08 14.44
N LEU A 638 -5.86 2.97 13.12
CA LEU A 638 -6.74 3.72 12.23
C LEU A 638 -8.21 3.48 12.58
N LYS A 639 -8.62 2.20 12.66
CA LYS A 639 -10.01 1.83 12.88
C LYS A 639 -10.60 2.38 14.18
N ARG A 640 -9.81 2.46 15.26
CA ARG A 640 -10.34 2.79 16.60
C ARG A 640 -10.02 4.21 17.04
N CYS A 641 -8.87 4.74 16.63
CA CYS A 641 -8.31 5.95 17.22
C CYS A 641 -8.42 7.18 16.33
N VAL A 642 -8.58 7.03 15.01
CA VAL A 642 -8.37 8.15 14.07
C VAL A 642 -9.66 8.49 13.35
N HIS A 643 -10.05 9.77 13.41
CA HIS A 643 -11.32 10.28 12.88
C HIS A 643 -11.10 11.59 12.09
N GLY A 644 -11.89 11.80 11.04
CA GLY A 644 -11.80 12.96 10.16
C GLY A 644 -13.16 13.48 9.73
N VAL A 645 -13.25 14.79 9.51
CA VAL A 645 -14.42 15.44 8.91
C VAL A 645 -13.97 16.36 7.79
N ASP A 646 -14.66 16.34 6.66
CA ASP A 646 -14.46 17.31 5.58
C ASP A 646 -15.79 17.79 4.99
N LEU A 647 -15.81 19.05 4.53
CA LEU A 647 -16.99 19.65 3.90
C LEU A 647 -17.25 19.06 2.50
N SER A 648 -16.17 18.79 1.76
CA SER A 648 -16.21 18.27 0.40
C SER A 648 -16.45 16.77 0.41
N ALA A 649 -17.47 16.30 -0.31
CA ALA A 649 -17.71 14.88 -0.50
C ALA A 649 -16.50 14.18 -1.14
N MET A 650 -15.83 14.87 -2.07
CA MET A 650 -14.65 14.34 -2.72
C MET A 650 -13.41 14.36 -1.81
N GLY A 651 -13.29 15.39 -0.95
CA GLY A 651 -12.25 15.45 0.09
C GLY A 651 -12.31 14.25 1.04
N VAL A 652 -13.52 13.87 1.46
CA VAL A 652 -13.75 12.65 2.26
C VAL A 652 -13.25 11.39 1.55
N GLU A 653 -13.56 11.22 0.27
CA GLU A 653 -13.10 10.04 -0.49
C GLU A 653 -11.58 10.02 -0.63
N ILE A 654 -10.95 11.16 -0.88
CA ILE A 654 -9.49 11.29 -0.92
C ILE A 654 -8.88 10.92 0.44
N ALA A 655 -9.42 11.44 1.54
CA ALA A 655 -8.98 11.11 2.89
C ALA A 655 -9.04 9.61 3.16
N LYS A 656 -10.16 8.95 2.81
CA LYS A 656 -10.33 7.50 2.95
C LYS A 656 -9.28 6.74 2.14
N VAL A 657 -9.01 7.18 0.90
CA VAL A 657 -8.00 6.57 0.03
C VAL A 657 -6.59 6.71 0.62
N SER A 658 -6.21 7.91 1.05
CA SER A 658 -4.92 8.15 1.70
C SER A 658 -4.71 7.22 2.90
N LEU A 659 -5.68 7.16 3.82
CA LEU A 659 -5.64 6.31 5.00
C LEU A 659 -5.63 4.82 4.65
N TRP A 660 -6.33 4.44 3.58
CA TRP A 660 -6.32 3.08 3.07
C TRP A 660 -4.92 2.69 2.58
N LEU A 661 -4.29 3.49 1.72
CA LEU A 661 -2.94 3.21 1.21
C LEU A 661 -1.94 3.03 2.36
N THR A 662 -2.06 3.81 3.44
CA THR A 662 -1.18 3.70 4.61
C THR A 662 -1.39 2.42 5.44
N THR A 663 -2.61 1.87 5.44
CA THR A 663 -3.03 0.79 6.36
C THR A 663 -3.52 -0.46 5.64
N PHE A 664 -3.13 -0.60 4.37
CA PHE A 664 -3.54 -1.67 3.50
C PHE A 664 -3.18 -3.04 4.09
N VAL A 665 -4.18 -3.92 4.19
CA VAL A 665 -4.01 -5.31 4.59
C VAL A 665 -4.81 -6.21 3.64
N PRO A 666 -4.16 -7.09 2.86
CA PRO A 666 -4.84 -8.02 1.96
C PRO A 666 -5.93 -8.84 2.64
N GLY A 667 -7.07 -9.01 1.97
CA GLY A 667 -8.19 -9.83 2.45
C GLY A 667 -9.07 -9.18 3.53
N LEU A 668 -8.77 -7.96 4.00
CA LEU A 668 -9.58 -7.26 5.00
C LEU A 668 -10.30 -6.04 4.40
N SER A 669 -11.65 -6.09 4.38
CA SER A 669 -12.51 -5.00 3.86
C SER A 669 -12.29 -3.66 4.58
N LEU A 670 -12.37 -2.56 3.83
CA LEU A 670 -12.16 -1.20 4.38
C LEU A 670 -13.44 -0.39 4.55
N ALA A 671 -14.61 -1.03 4.44
CA ALA A 671 -15.91 -0.40 4.67
C ALA A 671 -16.06 0.26 6.07
N TYR A 672 -15.13 0.01 7.00
CA TYR A 672 -15.15 0.70 8.29
C TYR A 672 -14.70 2.18 8.19
N LEU A 673 -13.96 2.56 7.15
CA LEU A 673 -13.48 3.94 6.99
C LEU A 673 -14.62 4.95 6.85
N ASP A 674 -15.79 4.52 6.38
CA ASP A 674 -17.01 5.33 6.33
C ASP A 674 -17.47 5.81 7.72
N HIS A 675 -17.06 5.11 8.78
CA HIS A 675 -17.31 5.54 10.16
C HIS A 675 -16.23 6.49 10.70
N ASN A 676 -15.00 6.39 10.19
CA ASN A 676 -13.86 7.17 10.65
C ASN A 676 -13.78 8.53 9.96
N VAL A 677 -14.12 8.61 8.66
CA VAL A 677 -14.10 9.86 7.89
C VAL A 677 -15.49 10.18 7.38
N GLN A 678 -16.02 11.32 7.79
CA GLN A 678 -17.40 11.74 7.54
C GLN A 678 -17.45 13.04 6.74
N ARG A 679 -18.47 13.16 5.89
CA ARG A 679 -18.80 14.45 5.29
C ARG A 679 -19.55 15.29 6.30
N GLY A 680 -19.11 16.52 6.54
CA GLY A 680 -19.80 17.41 7.46
C GLY A 680 -19.19 18.81 7.50
N ASN A 681 -19.96 19.75 8.04
CA ASN A 681 -19.46 21.09 8.35
C ASN A 681 -19.09 21.15 9.84
N ALA A 682 -17.79 21.09 10.13
CA ALA A 682 -17.29 21.08 11.50
C ALA A 682 -17.60 22.36 12.30
N LEU A 683 -17.97 23.47 11.65
CA LEU A 683 -18.38 24.71 12.33
C LEU A 683 -19.82 24.65 12.85
N VAL A 684 -20.69 23.96 12.12
CA VAL A 684 -22.11 23.83 12.48
C VAL A 684 -22.32 22.63 13.40
N GLY A 685 -21.53 21.57 13.24
CA GLY A 685 -21.69 20.32 13.97
C GLY A 685 -23.01 19.64 13.62
N VAL A 686 -23.58 18.93 14.60
CA VAL A 686 -24.88 18.28 14.48
C VAL A 686 -25.95 19.24 14.98
N ALA A 687 -26.85 19.68 14.10
CA ALA A 687 -27.92 20.60 14.45
C ALA A 687 -29.15 19.89 15.04
N SER A 688 -29.36 18.62 14.69
CA SER A 688 -30.51 17.83 15.14
C SER A 688 -30.14 16.38 15.46
N ALA A 689 -30.89 15.75 16.37
CA ALA A 689 -30.69 14.33 16.70
C ALA A 689 -31.04 13.42 15.51
N GLU A 690 -31.90 13.88 14.59
CA GLU A 690 -32.21 13.16 13.36
C GLU A 690 -31.00 13.07 12.41
N GLU A 691 -30.11 14.07 12.38
CA GLU A 691 -28.88 14.05 11.58
C GLU A 691 -27.84 13.01 12.06
N LEU A 692 -27.96 12.52 13.29
CA LEU A 692 -27.14 11.42 13.82
C LEU A 692 -27.67 10.03 13.41
N ILE A 693 -28.84 9.95 12.78
CA ILE A 693 -29.46 8.69 12.37
C ILE A 693 -28.91 8.35 10.98
N TRP A 694 -27.90 7.48 10.96
CA TRP A 694 -27.34 6.93 9.72
C TRP A 694 -28.16 5.72 9.24
N ASP A 695 -28.67 5.78 8.02
CA ASP A 695 -29.31 4.65 7.32
C ASP A 695 -28.25 3.60 6.93
N GLY A 696 -27.87 2.73 7.88
CA GLY A 696 -27.01 1.58 7.53
C GLY A 696 -26.30 0.80 8.64
N GLY A 697 -26.41 1.19 9.93
CA GLY A 697 -25.55 0.63 10.99
C GLY A 697 -26.28 -0.17 12.08
N LEU A 698 -25.64 -1.26 12.56
CA LEU A 698 -26.10 -2.10 13.67
C LEU A 698 -26.40 -1.34 14.99
N PHE A 699 -25.91 -0.10 15.11
CA PHE A 699 -26.07 0.78 16.27
C PHE A 699 -26.96 2.01 16.01
N GLY A 700 -27.61 2.12 14.85
CA GLY A 700 -28.49 3.27 14.52
C GLY A 700 -29.56 3.52 15.60
N ASN A 701 -30.12 2.44 16.16
CA ASN A 701 -31.07 2.53 17.26
C ASN A 701 -30.43 2.95 18.60
N ALA A 702 -29.18 2.57 18.86
CA ALA A 702 -28.47 2.94 20.09
C ALA A 702 -28.03 4.42 20.05
N ILE A 703 -27.57 4.90 18.89
CA ILE A 703 -27.23 6.32 18.66
C ILE A 703 -28.49 7.17 18.68
N ALA A 704 -29.58 6.74 18.04
CA ALA A 704 -30.86 7.44 18.13
C ALA A 704 -31.39 7.54 19.57
N ASN A 705 -31.22 6.48 20.37
CA ASN A 705 -31.60 6.50 21.79
C ASN A 705 -30.68 7.40 22.63
N PHE A 706 -29.37 7.41 22.34
CA PHE A 706 -28.41 8.29 23.02
C PHE A 706 -28.63 9.77 22.64
N ALA A 707 -28.91 10.06 21.37
CA ALA A 707 -29.22 11.40 20.88
C ALA A 707 -30.56 11.92 21.43
N ARG A 708 -31.59 11.06 21.56
CA ARG A 708 -32.84 11.41 22.26
C ARG A 708 -32.63 11.64 23.76
N ALA A 709 -31.76 10.87 24.40
CA ALA A 709 -31.42 11.07 25.81
C ALA A 709 -30.62 12.37 26.02
N ALA A 710 -29.63 12.67 25.16
CA ALA A 710 -28.84 13.90 25.20
C ALA A 710 -29.66 15.15 24.80
N GLY A 711 -30.63 15.00 23.89
CA GLY A 711 -31.56 16.06 23.48
C GLY A 711 -32.44 16.60 24.61
N SER A 712 -32.67 15.81 25.67
CA SER A 712 -33.40 16.26 26.85
C SER A 712 -32.61 17.20 27.77
N GLY A 713 -31.27 17.23 27.67
CA GLY A 713 -30.40 18.07 28.52
C GLY A 713 -29.78 19.28 27.80
N SER A 714 -29.46 19.16 26.51
CA SER A 714 -28.64 20.15 25.79
C SER A 714 -29.45 21.32 25.17
N PHE A 715 -30.71 21.09 24.78
CA PHE A 715 -31.51 22.12 24.09
C PHE A 715 -32.02 23.27 24.98
N SER A 716 -31.86 23.17 26.30
CA SER A 716 -32.21 24.23 27.27
C SER A 716 -31.29 25.47 27.18
N LEU A 717 -30.03 25.29 26.78
CA LEU A 717 -29.03 26.37 26.74
C LEU A 717 -29.19 27.27 25.50
N ALA A 718 -29.55 26.70 24.34
CA ALA A 718 -29.80 27.47 23.12
C ALA A 718 -31.11 28.28 23.16
N ALA A 719 -32.14 27.78 23.87
CA ALA A 719 -33.40 28.51 24.06
C ALA A 719 -33.25 29.72 25.01
N ARG A 720 -32.36 29.63 26.01
CA ARG A 720 -32.10 30.75 26.93
C ARG A 720 -31.36 31.92 26.28
N SER A 721 -30.46 31.68 25.32
CA SER A 721 -29.73 32.77 24.63
C SER A 721 -30.65 33.57 23.68
N ARG A 722 -31.62 32.92 23.02
CA ARG A 722 -32.61 33.59 22.17
C ARG A 722 -33.63 34.45 22.95
N SER A 723 -33.93 34.11 24.20
CA SER A 723 -34.82 34.95 25.04
C SER A 723 -34.13 36.23 25.56
N LYS A 724 -32.80 36.23 25.68
CA LYS A 724 -32.03 37.39 26.18
C LYS A 724 -31.77 38.41 25.08
N ALA A 725 -31.59 37.98 23.83
CA ALA A 725 -31.43 38.85 22.67
C ALA A 725 -32.72 39.56 22.24
N ARG A 726 -33.90 39.01 22.59
CA ARG A 726 -35.21 39.63 22.29
C ARG A 726 -35.69 40.64 23.34
N ARG A 727 -35.00 40.75 24.49
CA ARG A 727 -35.34 41.72 25.57
C ARG A 727 -34.48 42.99 25.56
N THR A 728 -33.52 43.10 24.65
CA THR A 728 -32.63 44.28 24.53
C THR A 728 -32.92 45.11 23.27
N SER A 729 -34.03 44.87 22.58
CA SER A 729 -34.48 45.69 21.43
C SER A 729 -35.79 46.47 21.71
N GLU A 730 -36.24 46.51 22.96
CA GLU A 730 -37.31 47.39 23.44
C GLU A 730 -36.84 48.05 24.74
N HIS A 731 -35.92 49.01 24.62
CA HIS A 731 -35.81 50.21 25.47
C HIS A 731 -34.76 51.17 24.92
#